data_AF-A0A1B6JXA6-F1
#
_entry.id   AF-A0A1B6JXA6-F1
#
_cell.length_a   1.000
_cell.length_b   1.000
_cell.length_c   1.000
_cell.angle_alpha   90.00
_cell.angle_beta   90.00
_cell.angle_gamma   90.00
#
_symmetry.space_group_name_H-M   'P 1'
#
loop_
_entity.id
_entity.type
_entity.pdbx_description
1 polymer ?
#
loop_
_entity_poly.entity_id
_entity_poly.type
_entity_poly.pdbx_seq_one_letter_code
_entity_poly.pdbx_strand_id
1 'polypeptide(L)'
;RPSTVHIALYSHGNLILVTSPGGNQDKVWSLSGDLFPLQPTLSETQSVGRLDGVAWALQEMYLGDPPSSSSTSHPLPPLIVRQHYEPARQFVILTPNGAEIMKSLRPVDVLSQLLQQYNGPESDVVKAYFQSQTEDQACATCLLLACDLSVHNTQLAEWATRAFFLYGGEPKVASAQVLSPPSFQYSLPPGFNPGSVSTPVGRSVYSPPDNCQVQFSAKHNGLYLFISRILRPLWNSRIVQKVSISGKQYLVSSVSGKEVTVVASKLLALRSFLEKNTQFTYNPGSQSYMATVETTPVAAGRSRLQEVQLQEKHSLDALTTLVDHSCQVLGLWKIMCEHQFHVITDTMPSEQQTEMGMATFRDLILVGQDICTTLINKLINTYLSDNTSIDPISLKLRNTCPKLYRNEDAACSKANEMINVAKTKQNREEQEKLLTSALKLCKEVAPQINLSGICRQLVACHYYNGVVELVLECAAKCDPKDIALHYYTTTQPGDDTLGYQAYAQRLDCYKEVKAVLDHLRHKSNTASYSIPTRPGLPPPQPPPSASPLDDTTKVEDVIKQCMESTDQLLHMEVYEWLVSHRLYGDLITVAKPSLELFLKRATASPARRDAAEFADLLWKYHERHGNHSAAAQILYSLAKTPGENLTLEQRITYLAKAVLCMRSDQVGCAPHLGVFLHELEDYLEVANVQKKVLDALSSSLSLHRQADDAIRRLNSCLLTITELYADFAEPYNLWECKLAIIDVSGHDDLDLIQRIWDNIIQDELRKSTSLAPEDKVGVVLAKVKELGTQYLVSSRCFPVAYLMWQLEQLSCLENASRSNVFNTFYSIGITFPQTVDIYKKMYIMNDRCWASHGNEFYLIEVIASLAETLINNPKLVKSSEKQVVAVSLQELITSCLTTVYSRPNTSELDTRLNNAFTQLSKL
;
A
#
# COMPACT_ATOMS: atom_id res chain seq x y z
N ARG A 1 8.83 -80.44 -29.92
CA ARG A 1 7.59 -79.86 -30.47
C ARG A 1 6.43 -80.79 -30.11
N PRO A 2 5.27 -80.26 -29.67
CA PRO A 2 4.13 -81.09 -29.31
C PRO A 2 3.65 -81.90 -30.53
N SER A 3 3.38 -83.19 -30.36
CA SER A 3 2.97 -84.10 -31.44
C SER A 3 1.46 -84.22 -31.61
N THR A 4 0.71 -84.18 -30.50
CA THR A 4 -0.74 -84.40 -30.43
C THR A 4 -1.35 -83.57 -29.30
N VAL A 5 -1.74 -82.32 -29.61
CA VAL A 5 -2.43 -81.44 -28.65
C VAL A 5 -3.93 -81.74 -28.67
N HIS A 6 -4.54 -82.01 -27.52
CA HIS A 6 -5.99 -82.25 -27.43
C HIS A 6 -6.75 -81.20 -26.60
N ILE A 7 -6.06 -80.41 -25.77
CA ILE A 7 -6.61 -79.23 -25.10
C ILE A 7 -5.63 -78.07 -25.31
N ALA A 8 -6.15 -76.89 -25.64
CA ALA A 8 -5.37 -75.66 -25.80
C ALA A 8 -6.13 -74.46 -25.23
N LEU A 9 -5.42 -73.56 -24.55
CA LEU A 9 -5.96 -72.31 -24.03
C LEU A 9 -4.97 -71.18 -24.35
N TYR A 10 -5.45 -70.15 -25.02
CA TYR A 10 -4.70 -68.91 -25.24
C TYR A 10 -5.40 -67.76 -24.53
N SER A 11 -4.67 -67.05 -23.67
CA SER A 11 -5.18 -65.88 -22.98
C SER A 11 -4.10 -64.82 -22.84
N HIS A 12 -4.36 -63.63 -23.36
CA HIS A 12 -3.54 -62.42 -23.16
C HIS A 12 -2.02 -62.65 -23.35
N GLY A 13 -1.61 -63.32 -24.43
CA GLY A 13 -0.20 -63.57 -24.72
C GLY A 13 0.39 -64.88 -24.18
N ASN A 14 -0.38 -65.65 -23.40
CA ASN A 14 0.06 -66.93 -22.83
C ASN A 14 -0.70 -68.10 -23.48
N LEU A 15 0.03 -69.11 -23.92
CA LEU A 15 -0.50 -70.32 -24.56
C LEU A 15 -0.21 -71.55 -23.69
N ILE A 16 -1.25 -72.27 -23.30
CA ILE A 16 -1.16 -73.55 -22.58
C ILE A 16 -1.69 -74.66 -23.49
N LEU A 17 -0.91 -75.71 -23.66
CA LEU A 17 -1.24 -76.86 -24.52
C LEU A 17 -1.13 -78.15 -23.71
N VAL A 18 -2.10 -79.03 -23.81
CA VAL A 18 -2.05 -80.37 -23.22
C VAL A 18 -1.87 -81.40 -24.33
N THR A 19 -0.83 -82.22 -24.20
CA THR A 19 -0.50 -83.29 -25.13
C THR A 19 -0.58 -84.65 -24.46
N SER A 20 -1.03 -85.66 -25.19
CA SER A 20 -1.05 -87.04 -24.72
C SER A 20 0.09 -87.84 -25.38
N PRO A 21 1.20 -88.13 -24.68
CA PRO A 21 2.35 -88.83 -25.25
C PRO A 21 2.15 -90.35 -25.39
N GLY A 22 0.91 -90.86 -25.29
CA GLY A 22 0.60 -92.29 -25.44
C GLY A 22 0.62 -93.10 -24.12
N GLY A 23 0.30 -92.49 -22.98
CA GLY A 23 0.18 -93.14 -21.66
C GLY A 23 -0.95 -92.54 -20.80
N ASN A 24 -1.10 -92.97 -19.54
CA ASN A 24 -2.16 -92.51 -18.61
C ASN A 24 -1.93 -91.10 -18.02
N GLN A 25 -0.84 -90.43 -18.40
CA GLN A 25 -0.48 -89.09 -17.93
C GLN A 25 -0.24 -88.18 -19.11
N ASP A 26 -0.88 -87.02 -19.08
CA ASP A 26 -0.68 -85.98 -20.08
C ASP A 26 0.48 -85.06 -19.71
N LYS A 27 0.99 -84.35 -20.71
CA LYS A 27 1.99 -83.29 -20.54
C LYS A 27 1.38 -81.94 -20.84
N VAL A 28 1.64 -80.97 -19.99
CA VAL A 28 1.27 -79.57 -20.21
C VAL A 28 2.48 -78.81 -20.69
N TRP A 29 2.31 -78.07 -21.77
CA TRP A 29 3.27 -77.11 -22.30
C TRP A 29 2.71 -75.72 -22.04
N SER A 30 3.54 -74.82 -21.53
CA SER A 30 3.19 -73.40 -21.47
C SER A 30 4.21 -72.59 -22.24
N LEU A 31 3.72 -71.60 -22.99
CA LEU A 31 4.48 -70.64 -23.75
C LEU A 31 4.05 -69.23 -23.32
N SER A 32 5.00 -68.40 -22.91
CA SER A 32 4.71 -67.05 -22.42
C SER A 32 5.77 -66.04 -22.88
N GLY A 33 5.31 -64.93 -23.45
CA GLY A 33 6.16 -63.76 -23.77
C GLY A 33 6.29 -62.75 -22.62
N ASP A 34 5.62 -62.97 -21.49
CA ASP A 34 5.45 -61.95 -20.43
C ASP A 34 6.76 -61.48 -19.79
N LEU A 35 7.82 -62.30 -19.86
CA LEU A 35 9.15 -61.99 -19.34
C LEU A 35 10.05 -61.25 -20.34
N PHE A 36 9.64 -61.09 -21.60
CA PHE A 36 10.49 -60.44 -22.61
C PHE A 36 9.81 -59.24 -23.29
N PRO A 37 9.17 -58.32 -22.53
CA PRO A 37 8.34 -57.27 -23.14
C PRO A 37 9.14 -56.18 -23.87
N LEU A 38 10.45 -56.07 -23.61
CA LEU A 38 11.32 -55.01 -24.14
C LEU A 38 12.43 -55.55 -25.05
N GLN A 39 12.44 -56.86 -25.33
CA GLN A 39 13.41 -57.41 -26.26
C GLN A 39 13.02 -57.06 -27.71
N PRO A 40 13.98 -56.63 -28.54
CA PRO A 40 13.70 -56.30 -29.94
C PRO A 40 13.34 -57.54 -30.77
N THR A 41 13.67 -58.74 -30.27
CA THR A 41 13.36 -60.03 -30.86
C THR A 41 12.17 -60.68 -30.17
N LEU A 42 11.32 -61.38 -30.93
CA LEU A 42 10.23 -62.17 -30.37
C LEU A 42 10.81 -63.35 -29.59
N SER A 43 10.65 -63.30 -28.27
CA SER A 43 11.17 -64.29 -27.33
C SER A 43 10.03 -64.80 -26.46
N GLU A 44 9.95 -66.12 -26.27
CA GLU A 44 8.97 -66.78 -25.40
C GLU A 44 9.67 -67.77 -24.48
N THR A 45 9.23 -67.85 -23.22
CA THR A 45 9.63 -68.95 -22.33
C THR A 45 8.76 -70.16 -22.61
N GLN A 46 9.39 -71.34 -22.68
CA GLN A 46 8.71 -72.62 -22.76
C GLN A 46 8.92 -73.39 -21.44
N SER A 47 7.83 -73.86 -20.84
CA SER A 47 7.90 -74.82 -19.74
C SER A 47 7.04 -76.04 -20.02
N VAL A 48 7.47 -77.21 -19.51
CA VAL A 48 6.79 -78.49 -19.72
C VAL A 48 6.61 -79.18 -18.36
N GLY A 49 5.36 -79.42 -17.98
CA GLY A 49 4.96 -80.16 -16.80
C GLY A 49 4.34 -81.52 -17.15
N ARG A 50 4.34 -82.45 -16.19
CA ARG A 50 3.56 -83.68 -16.26
C ARG A 50 2.36 -83.55 -15.35
N LEU A 51 1.19 -83.97 -15.83
CA LEU A 51 -0.04 -84.05 -15.03
C LEU A 51 -0.12 -85.40 -14.34
N ASP A 52 -0.88 -85.45 -13.24
CA ASP A 52 -1.13 -86.67 -12.49
C ASP A 52 -2.11 -87.63 -13.20
N GLY A 53 -2.72 -87.19 -14.31
CA GLY A 53 -3.60 -88.00 -15.15
C GLY A 53 -3.86 -87.37 -16.52
N VAL A 54 -4.88 -87.88 -17.20
CA VAL A 54 -5.39 -87.31 -18.46
C VAL A 54 -6.19 -86.04 -18.14
N ALA A 55 -5.95 -84.94 -18.85
CA ALA A 55 -6.68 -83.70 -18.62
C ALA A 55 -8.10 -83.79 -19.16
N TRP A 56 -9.09 -83.45 -18.33
CA TRP A 56 -10.50 -83.36 -18.72
C TRP A 56 -10.88 -81.95 -19.17
N ALA A 57 -10.37 -80.94 -18.49
CA ALA A 57 -10.67 -79.54 -18.76
C ALA A 57 -9.51 -78.63 -18.33
N LEU A 58 -9.36 -77.49 -19.01
CA LEU A 58 -8.40 -76.42 -18.72
C LEU A 58 -9.14 -75.08 -18.76
N GLN A 59 -9.03 -74.27 -17.72
CA GLN A 59 -9.69 -72.97 -17.63
C GLN A 59 -8.85 -71.95 -16.85
N GLU A 60 -8.86 -70.68 -17.26
CA GLU A 60 -8.27 -69.58 -16.48
C GLU A 60 -9.22 -69.14 -15.36
N MET A 61 -8.68 -68.93 -14.16
CA MET A 61 -9.38 -68.35 -13.01
C MET A 61 -9.24 -66.83 -12.99
N TYR A 62 -10.37 -66.14 -12.82
CA TYR A 62 -10.41 -64.69 -12.63
C TYR A 62 -10.34 -64.35 -11.14
N LEU A 63 -9.20 -63.80 -10.70
CA LEU A 63 -8.95 -63.45 -9.29
C LEU A 63 -9.15 -61.97 -8.99
N GLY A 64 -10.24 -61.40 -9.51
CA GLY A 64 -10.65 -60.01 -9.29
C GLY A 64 -10.22 -59.05 -10.41
N ASP A 65 -11.03 -58.03 -10.63
CA ASP A 65 -10.78 -57.00 -11.64
C ASP A 65 -9.79 -55.94 -11.12
N PRO A 66 -8.80 -55.52 -11.93
CA PRO A 66 -7.97 -54.38 -11.58
C PRO A 66 -8.84 -53.10 -11.49
N PRO A 67 -8.46 -52.13 -10.63
CA PRO A 67 -9.16 -50.85 -10.55
C PRO A 67 -9.16 -50.18 -11.93
N SER A 68 -10.36 -49.76 -12.36
CA SER A 68 -10.60 -49.05 -13.63
C SER A 68 -9.89 -49.68 -14.85
N SER A 69 -10.28 -50.90 -15.23
CA SER A 69 -10.14 -51.39 -16.61
C SER A 69 -11.03 -50.55 -17.54
N SER A 70 -10.60 -49.32 -17.82
CA SER A 70 -11.23 -48.50 -18.86
C SER A 70 -11.29 -49.32 -20.14
N SER A 71 -12.51 -49.54 -20.62
CA SER A 71 -12.86 -50.16 -21.89
C SER A 71 -12.26 -49.34 -23.02
N THR A 72 -10.97 -49.50 -23.24
CA THR A 72 -10.23 -48.81 -24.30
C THR A 72 -9.88 -49.83 -25.36
N SER A 73 -10.22 -49.49 -26.60
CA SER A 73 -9.95 -50.18 -27.86
C SER A 73 -8.44 -50.31 -28.19
N HIS A 74 -7.56 -50.14 -27.20
CA HIS A 74 -6.12 -50.18 -27.33
C HIS A 74 -5.54 -51.47 -26.72
N PRO A 75 -4.43 -51.99 -27.28
CA PRO A 75 -3.76 -53.14 -26.70
C PRO A 75 -3.33 -52.82 -25.26
N LEU A 76 -3.63 -53.75 -24.34
CA LEU A 76 -3.18 -53.68 -22.96
C LEU A 76 -1.64 -53.58 -22.93
N PRO A 77 -1.05 -52.74 -22.06
CA PRO A 77 0.41 -52.68 -21.95
C PRO A 77 0.97 -54.00 -21.41
N PRO A 78 2.30 -54.23 -21.55
CA PRO A 78 2.92 -55.45 -21.08
C PRO A 78 2.73 -55.71 -19.58
N LEU A 79 2.81 -56.99 -19.17
CA LEU A 79 2.56 -57.41 -17.79
C LEU A 79 3.43 -56.67 -16.76
N ILE A 80 4.67 -56.33 -17.11
CA ILE A 80 5.59 -55.60 -16.24
C ILE A 80 5.05 -54.23 -15.76
N VAL A 81 4.13 -53.64 -16.53
CA VAL A 81 3.43 -52.38 -16.21
C VAL A 81 2.18 -52.63 -15.37
N ARG A 82 1.48 -53.76 -15.58
CA ARG A 82 0.17 -54.07 -14.96
C ARG A 82 0.25 -54.89 -13.67
N GLN A 83 1.37 -55.57 -13.42
CA GLN A 83 1.60 -56.45 -12.25
C GLN A 83 1.41 -55.79 -10.87
N HIS A 84 1.34 -54.46 -10.80
CA HIS A 84 1.11 -53.69 -9.57
C HIS A 84 -0.30 -53.90 -8.99
N TYR A 85 -1.28 -54.16 -9.85
CA TYR A 85 -2.69 -54.33 -9.50
C TYR A 85 -3.25 -55.69 -9.91
N GLU A 86 -2.65 -56.34 -10.92
CA GLU A 86 -3.08 -57.66 -11.37
C GLU A 86 -2.40 -58.78 -10.54
N PRO A 87 -3.19 -59.70 -9.93
CA PRO A 87 -2.62 -60.89 -9.31
C PRO A 87 -2.02 -61.82 -10.37
N ALA A 88 -1.17 -62.74 -9.93
CA ALA A 88 -0.66 -63.78 -10.81
C ALA A 88 -1.80 -64.65 -11.33
N ARG A 89 -1.83 -64.85 -12.65
CA ARG A 89 -2.87 -65.65 -13.31
C ARG A 89 -2.80 -67.10 -12.87
N GLN A 90 -3.96 -67.71 -12.68
CA GLN A 90 -4.08 -69.11 -12.29
C GLN A 90 -4.90 -69.86 -13.33
N PHE A 91 -4.43 -71.04 -13.68
CA PHE A 91 -5.07 -71.94 -14.62
C PHE A 91 -5.37 -73.24 -13.91
N VAL A 92 -6.61 -73.71 -14.00
CA VAL A 92 -7.06 -74.95 -13.36
C VAL A 92 -7.13 -76.02 -14.43
N ILE A 93 -6.48 -77.14 -14.16
CA ILE A 93 -6.52 -78.34 -14.97
C ILE A 93 -7.20 -79.42 -14.17
N LEU A 94 -8.32 -79.92 -14.67
CA LEU A 94 -9.06 -81.00 -14.03
C LEU A 94 -8.54 -82.34 -14.56
N THR A 95 -8.13 -83.22 -13.66
CA THR A 95 -7.73 -84.61 -13.95
C THR A 95 -8.61 -85.57 -13.13
N PRO A 96 -8.62 -86.88 -13.43
CA PRO A 96 -9.34 -87.87 -12.63
C PRO A 96 -8.96 -87.89 -11.15
N ASN A 97 -7.72 -87.49 -10.83
CA ASN A 97 -7.17 -87.53 -9.48
C ASN A 97 -7.42 -86.24 -8.69
N GLY A 98 -7.75 -85.12 -9.36
CA GLY A 98 -8.00 -83.83 -8.72
C GLY A 98 -7.90 -82.64 -9.65
N ALA A 99 -7.88 -81.45 -9.06
CA ALA A 99 -7.66 -80.19 -9.76
C ALA A 99 -6.24 -79.69 -9.52
N GLU A 100 -5.45 -79.59 -10.57
CA GLU A 100 -4.11 -79.01 -10.54
C GLU A 100 -4.18 -77.52 -10.89
N ILE A 101 -3.64 -76.66 -10.01
CA ILE A 101 -3.63 -75.21 -10.22
C ILE A 101 -2.23 -74.76 -10.66
N MET A 102 -2.12 -74.33 -11.91
CA MET A 102 -0.90 -73.74 -12.46
C MET A 102 -0.93 -72.23 -12.31
N LYS A 103 0.13 -71.66 -11.74
CA LYS A 103 0.27 -70.21 -11.54
C LYS A 103 1.30 -69.65 -12.53
N SER A 104 0.89 -68.68 -13.34
CA SER A 104 1.81 -67.93 -14.20
C SER A 104 2.60 -66.95 -13.36
N LEU A 105 3.93 -67.07 -13.37
CA LEU A 105 4.81 -66.19 -12.60
C LEU A 105 4.92 -64.83 -13.30
N ARG A 106 4.62 -63.76 -12.55
CA ARG A 106 4.90 -62.38 -12.98
C ARG A 106 6.39 -62.08 -12.82
N PRO A 107 6.93 -61.04 -13.49
CA PRO A 107 8.31 -60.60 -13.27
C PRO A 107 8.66 -60.42 -11.78
N VAL A 108 7.74 -59.87 -10.98
CA VAL A 108 7.90 -59.74 -9.52
C VAL A 108 7.95 -61.08 -8.77
N ASP A 109 7.18 -62.08 -9.21
CA ASP A 109 7.16 -63.40 -8.58
C ASP A 109 8.47 -64.15 -8.89
N VAL A 110 9.01 -64.00 -10.12
CA VAL A 110 10.31 -64.55 -10.50
C VAL A 110 11.42 -63.95 -9.64
N LEU A 111 11.46 -62.61 -9.50
CA LEU A 111 12.44 -61.96 -8.63
C LEU A 111 12.30 -62.40 -7.17
N SER A 112 11.07 -62.53 -6.67
CA SER A 112 10.80 -63.04 -5.32
C SER A 112 11.37 -64.43 -5.11
N GLN A 113 11.16 -65.35 -6.06
CA GLN A 113 11.69 -66.71 -5.99
C GLN A 113 13.22 -66.73 -6.03
N LEU A 114 13.84 -65.91 -6.88
CA LEU A 114 15.30 -65.81 -6.96
C LEU A 114 15.90 -65.32 -5.64
N LEU A 115 15.34 -64.27 -5.03
CA LEU A 115 15.83 -63.76 -3.75
C LEU A 115 15.69 -64.79 -2.61
N GLN A 116 14.60 -65.54 -2.60
CA GLN A 116 14.36 -66.59 -1.60
C GLN A 116 15.27 -67.82 -1.81
N GLN A 117 15.42 -68.29 -3.05
CA GLN A 117 16.20 -69.49 -3.36
C GLN A 117 17.70 -69.28 -3.10
N TYR A 118 18.20 -68.08 -3.34
CA TYR A 118 19.62 -67.74 -3.19
C TYR A 118 19.94 -66.93 -1.92
N ASN A 119 19.00 -66.83 -0.97
CA ASN A 119 19.15 -66.18 0.33
C ASN A 119 19.70 -64.74 0.28
N GLY A 120 19.28 -63.96 -0.72
CA GLY A 120 19.63 -62.54 -0.81
C GLY A 120 20.00 -62.07 -2.22
N PRO A 121 20.41 -60.80 -2.34
CA PRO A 121 20.60 -60.15 -3.63
C PRO A 121 21.95 -60.45 -4.28
N GLU A 122 22.97 -60.93 -3.54
CA GLU A 122 24.37 -60.99 -4.00
C GLU A 122 24.66 -62.07 -5.06
N SER A 123 23.70 -62.95 -5.33
CA SER A 123 23.85 -64.04 -6.30
C SER A 123 23.95 -63.55 -7.74
N ASP A 124 24.83 -64.18 -8.53
CA ASP A 124 24.98 -63.91 -9.97
C ASP A 124 23.67 -64.11 -10.75
N VAL A 125 22.76 -64.95 -10.27
CA VAL A 125 21.45 -65.19 -10.90
C VAL A 125 20.54 -63.97 -10.76
N VAL A 126 20.61 -63.27 -9.62
CA VAL A 126 19.86 -62.02 -9.40
C VAL A 126 20.46 -60.93 -10.29
N LYS A 127 21.78 -60.86 -10.42
CA LYS A 127 22.44 -59.93 -11.36
C LYS A 127 22.05 -60.20 -12.82
N ALA A 128 21.98 -61.47 -13.23
CA ALA A 128 21.53 -61.86 -14.56
C ALA A 128 20.07 -61.45 -14.83
N TYR A 129 19.21 -61.47 -13.81
CA TYR A 129 17.84 -60.96 -13.92
C TYR A 129 17.82 -59.46 -14.28
N PHE A 130 18.62 -58.63 -13.60
CA PHE A 130 18.75 -57.19 -13.91
C PHE A 130 19.23 -56.93 -15.35
N GLN A 131 20.16 -57.75 -15.84
CA GLN A 131 20.63 -57.66 -17.22
C GLN A 131 19.54 -58.07 -18.22
N SER A 132 18.74 -59.09 -17.90
CA SER A 132 17.69 -59.61 -18.80
C SER A 132 16.48 -58.68 -18.92
N GLN A 133 16.06 -58.04 -17.83
CA GLN A 133 14.89 -57.16 -17.78
C GLN A 133 15.22 -55.70 -18.07
N THR A 134 16.50 -55.34 -18.20
CA THR A 134 17.07 -53.98 -18.03
C THR A 134 17.07 -53.51 -16.58
N GLU A 135 18.11 -52.76 -16.20
CA GLU A 135 18.32 -52.30 -14.82
C GLU A 135 17.14 -51.45 -14.33
N ASP A 136 16.61 -50.53 -15.16
CA ASP A 136 15.48 -49.66 -14.82
C ASP A 136 14.22 -50.45 -14.41
N GLN A 137 13.91 -51.51 -15.15
CA GLN A 137 12.71 -52.33 -14.93
C GLN A 137 12.85 -53.26 -13.74
N ALA A 138 14.06 -53.83 -13.57
CA ALA A 138 14.39 -54.63 -12.42
C ALA A 138 14.33 -53.78 -11.13
N CYS A 139 14.86 -52.55 -11.15
CA CYS A 139 14.69 -51.58 -10.07
C CYS A 139 13.22 -51.29 -9.76
N ALA A 140 12.38 -51.03 -10.77
CA ALA A 140 10.94 -50.83 -10.57
C ALA A 140 10.24 -52.07 -9.97
N THR A 141 10.71 -53.27 -10.30
CA THR A 141 10.18 -54.54 -9.76
C THR A 141 10.65 -54.78 -8.34
N CYS A 142 11.90 -54.41 -7.99
CA CYS A 142 12.39 -54.41 -6.62
C CYS A 142 11.55 -53.50 -5.72
N LEU A 143 11.19 -52.31 -6.20
CA LEU A 143 10.35 -51.36 -5.46
C LEU A 143 8.98 -51.95 -5.12
N LEU A 144 8.42 -52.80 -5.99
CA LEU A 144 7.15 -53.48 -5.72
C LEU A 144 7.24 -54.45 -4.54
N LEU A 145 8.36 -55.16 -4.39
CA LEU A 145 8.63 -56.04 -3.24
C LEU A 145 9.04 -55.24 -2.00
N ALA A 146 9.84 -54.19 -2.16
CA ALA A 146 10.30 -53.34 -1.06
C ALA A 146 9.17 -52.53 -0.42
N CYS A 147 8.15 -52.16 -1.19
CA CYS A 147 6.96 -51.45 -0.71
C CYS A 147 5.82 -52.40 -0.28
N ASP A 148 6.03 -53.72 -0.25
CA ASP A 148 5.03 -54.66 0.27
C ASP A 148 4.95 -54.53 1.80
N LEU A 149 3.79 -54.10 2.30
CA LEU A 149 3.53 -53.88 3.72
C LEU A 149 3.14 -55.17 4.48
N SER A 150 3.15 -56.33 3.80
CA SER A 150 2.82 -57.60 4.46
C SER A 150 3.92 -58.06 5.44
N VAL A 151 3.52 -58.35 6.67
CA VAL A 151 4.43 -58.73 7.77
C VAL A 151 5.22 -60.02 7.46
N HIS A 152 4.65 -60.89 6.63
CA HIS A 152 5.29 -62.15 6.22
C HIS A 152 6.45 -61.96 5.23
N ASN A 153 6.56 -60.80 4.58
CA ASN A 153 7.54 -60.53 3.52
C ASN A 153 8.61 -59.51 3.93
N THR A 154 8.79 -59.21 5.23
CA THR A 154 9.76 -58.19 5.70
C THR A 154 11.19 -58.48 5.25
N GLN A 155 11.66 -59.71 5.41
CA GLN A 155 13.00 -60.13 4.95
C GLN A 155 13.14 -60.02 3.43
N LEU A 156 12.09 -60.37 2.68
CA LEU A 156 12.08 -60.25 1.23
C LEU A 156 12.12 -58.78 0.78
N ALA A 157 11.38 -57.90 1.47
CA ALA A 157 11.39 -56.46 1.23
C ALA A 157 12.77 -55.85 1.50
N GLU A 158 13.46 -56.30 2.57
CA GLU A 158 14.85 -55.90 2.84
C GLU A 158 15.81 -56.37 1.74
N TRP A 159 15.71 -57.63 1.31
CA TRP A 159 16.53 -58.15 0.21
C TRP A 159 16.28 -57.41 -1.10
N ALA A 160 15.02 -57.09 -1.42
CA ALA A 160 14.66 -56.30 -2.58
C ALA A 160 15.18 -54.86 -2.49
N THR A 161 15.13 -54.24 -1.31
CA THR A 161 15.70 -52.91 -1.06
C THR A 161 17.21 -52.92 -1.28
N ARG A 162 17.92 -53.93 -0.77
CA ARG A 162 19.36 -54.10 -1.00
C ARG A 162 19.68 -54.34 -2.48
N ALA A 163 18.91 -55.17 -3.18
CA ALA A 163 19.05 -55.40 -4.63
C ALA A 163 18.91 -54.10 -5.43
N PHE A 164 17.91 -53.28 -5.08
CA PHE A 164 17.67 -51.98 -5.69
C PHE A 164 18.89 -51.05 -5.58
N PHE A 165 19.53 -50.97 -4.41
CA PHE A 165 20.72 -50.16 -4.20
C PHE A 165 21.98 -50.76 -4.83
N LEU A 166 22.14 -52.08 -4.78
CA LEU A 166 23.32 -52.79 -5.27
C LEU A 166 23.42 -52.75 -6.81
N TYR A 167 22.30 -52.93 -7.50
CA TYR A 167 22.27 -53.06 -8.97
C TYR A 167 21.66 -51.87 -9.70
N GLY A 168 21.14 -50.86 -9.01
CA GLY A 168 20.52 -49.69 -9.64
C GLY A 168 21.49 -48.63 -10.18
N GLY A 169 22.80 -48.89 -10.12
CA GLY A 169 23.82 -48.07 -10.77
C GLY A 169 23.97 -46.64 -10.20
N GLU A 170 24.74 -45.82 -10.92
CA GLU A 170 25.04 -44.42 -10.60
C GLU A 170 24.85 -43.54 -11.85
N PRO A 171 24.54 -42.24 -11.69
CA PRO A 171 24.36 -41.31 -12.81
C PRO A 171 25.63 -41.14 -13.64
N LYS A 172 25.47 -40.98 -14.96
CA LYS A 172 26.57 -40.88 -15.93
C LYS A 172 26.40 -39.67 -16.85
N VAL A 173 27.52 -39.07 -17.26
CA VAL A 173 27.54 -38.08 -18.34
C VAL A 173 27.38 -38.84 -19.66
N ALA A 174 26.31 -38.59 -20.43
CA ALA A 174 26.20 -39.21 -21.75
C ALA A 174 27.27 -38.61 -22.67
N SER A 175 28.13 -39.45 -23.23
CA SER A 175 28.89 -39.04 -24.41
C SER A 175 27.91 -38.97 -25.57
N ALA A 176 27.88 -37.84 -26.29
CA ALA A 176 27.16 -37.74 -27.54
C ALA A 176 27.70 -38.81 -28.49
N GLN A 177 27.04 -39.96 -28.57
CA GLN A 177 27.22 -40.85 -29.69
C GLN A 177 26.68 -40.10 -30.89
N VAL A 178 27.59 -39.63 -31.74
CA VAL A 178 27.26 -39.32 -33.12
C VAL A 178 26.63 -40.59 -33.68
N LEU A 179 25.30 -40.58 -33.80
CA LEU A 179 24.55 -41.57 -34.55
C LEU A 179 25.10 -41.53 -35.98
N SER A 180 26.10 -42.36 -36.23
CA SER A 180 26.45 -42.77 -37.58
C SER A 180 25.24 -43.55 -38.07
N PRO A 181 24.58 -43.20 -39.19
CA PRO A 181 23.62 -44.09 -39.81
C PRO A 181 24.33 -45.42 -40.10
N PRO A 182 23.62 -46.57 -40.10
CA PRO A 182 24.25 -47.84 -40.44
C PRO A 182 24.78 -47.73 -41.88
N SER A 183 26.10 -47.62 -42.01
CA SER A 183 26.78 -47.59 -43.30
C SER A 183 26.65 -48.97 -43.93
N PHE A 184 25.73 -49.10 -44.89
CA PHE A 184 25.79 -50.16 -45.88
C PHE A 184 27.14 -50.08 -46.60
N GLN A 185 27.87 -51.19 -46.57
CA GLN A 185 29.13 -51.35 -47.29
C GLN A 185 28.88 -51.26 -48.80
N TYR A 186 29.22 -50.13 -49.40
CA TYR A 186 29.62 -50.09 -50.80
C TYR A 186 31.00 -49.46 -50.91
N SER A 187 31.90 -50.23 -51.51
CA SER A 187 33.26 -49.88 -51.89
C SER A 187 33.26 -48.83 -53.00
N LEU A 188 33.94 -47.71 -52.76
CA LEU A 188 34.36 -46.76 -53.80
C LEU A 188 35.88 -46.53 -53.69
N PRO A 189 36.56 -46.18 -54.81
CA PRO A 189 38.01 -46.25 -54.94
C PRO A 189 38.73 -45.09 -54.24
N PRO A 190 40.02 -45.23 -53.88
CA PRO A 190 40.76 -44.22 -53.14
C PRO A 190 41.14 -43.04 -54.04
N GLY A 191 40.86 -41.80 -53.60
CA GLY A 191 41.50 -40.63 -54.21
C GLY A 191 40.75 -39.30 -54.27
N PHE A 192 39.75 -39.00 -53.43
CA PHE A 192 39.13 -37.68 -53.46
C PHE A 192 38.81 -37.14 -52.06
N ASN A 193 39.50 -36.07 -51.67
CA ASN A 193 39.31 -35.40 -50.40
C ASN A 193 39.34 -33.87 -50.65
N PRO A 194 38.21 -33.17 -50.75
CA PRO A 194 38.20 -31.72 -50.89
C PRO A 194 37.89 -31.05 -49.56
N GLY A 195 38.93 -30.90 -48.73
CA GLY A 195 38.96 -29.87 -47.69
C GLY A 195 39.74 -28.67 -48.20
N SER A 196 39.04 -27.61 -48.64
CA SER A 196 39.53 -26.22 -48.70
C SER A 196 38.64 -25.34 -49.59
N VAL A 197 37.68 -24.63 -49.00
CA VAL A 197 37.35 -23.25 -49.44
C VAL A 197 36.91 -22.43 -48.24
N SER A 198 37.67 -21.37 -47.99
CA SER A 198 37.41 -20.32 -47.01
C SER A 198 36.41 -19.31 -47.56
N THR A 199 35.38 -18.94 -46.78
CA THR A 199 34.62 -17.68 -46.99
C THR A 199 34.26 -17.08 -45.63
N PRO A 200 34.53 -15.78 -45.37
CA PRO A 200 34.32 -15.17 -44.06
C PRO A 200 32.90 -14.62 -43.97
N VAL A 201 32.12 -15.10 -42.98
CA VAL A 201 30.82 -14.52 -42.63
C VAL A 201 30.78 -14.21 -41.14
N GLY A 202 30.54 -12.93 -40.86
CA GLY A 202 29.89 -12.32 -39.70
C GLY A 202 30.01 -13.00 -38.32
N ARG A 203 30.66 -12.29 -37.39
CA ARG A 203 30.51 -12.48 -35.93
C ARG A 203 29.03 -12.54 -35.55
N SER A 204 28.53 -13.74 -35.29
CA SER A 204 27.42 -13.98 -34.36
C SER A 204 28.00 -14.66 -33.13
N VAL A 205 27.58 -14.18 -31.96
CA VAL A 205 27.96 -14.68 -30.64
C VAL A 205 27.58 -16.16 -30.54
N TYR A 206 28.57 -17.04 -30.61
CA TYR A 206 28.39 -18.46 -30.31
C TYR A 206 28.35 -18.64 -28.80
N SER A 207 27.16 -18.89 -28.27
CA SER A 207 26.99 -19.76 -27.10
C SER A 207 27.56 -21.15 -27.48
N PRO A 208 28.35 -21.83 -26.64
CA PRO A 208 28.72 -23.21 -26.91
C PRO A 208 27.46 -24.10 -26.86
N PRO A 209 27.38 -25.18 -27.64
CA PRO A 209 26.28 -26.13 -27.56
C PRO A 209 26.42 -26.96 -26.27
N ASP A 210 25.71 -26.56 -25.20
CA ASP A 210 25.53 -27.32 -23.95
C ASP A 210 24.59 -28.53 -24.12
N ASN A 211 24.71 -29.29 -25.21
CA ASN A 211 23.96 -30.54 -25.38
C ASN A 211 24.73 -31.74 -24.80
N CYS A 212 25.06 -31.68 -23.51
CA CYS A 212 25.39 -32.87 -22.73
C CYS A 212 24.08 -33.43 -22.14
N GLN A 213 23.55 -34.52 -22.69
CA GLN A 213 22.41 -35.20 -22.09
C GLN A 213 22.87 -35.93 -20.82
N VAL A 214 22.15 -35.70 -19.71
CA VAL A 214 22.40 -36.41 -18.45
C VAL A 214 21.73 -37.77 -18.48
N GLN A 215 22.48 -38.83 -18.19
CA GLN A 215 21.93 -40.17 -18.03
C GLN A 215 21.74 -40.48 -16.54
N PHE A 216 20.49 -40.45 -16.09
CA PHE A 216 20.12 -40.80 -14.72
C PHE A 216 20.36 -42.29 -14.42
N SER A 217 20.55 -42.61 -13.15
CA SER A 217 20.70 -43.98 -12.67
C SER A 217 19.43 -44.81 -12.85
N ALA A 218 19.59 -46.14 -12.84
CA ALA A 218 18.45 -47.05 -12.87
C ALA A 218 17.60 -46.99 -11.59
N LYS A 219 18.19 -46.57 -10.45
CA LYS A 219 17.44 -46.22 -9.23
C LYS A 219 16.43 -45.11 -9.49
N HIS A 220 16.90 -44.02 -10.10
CA HIS A 220 16.07 -42.88 -10.47
C HIS A 220 14.97 -43.29 -11.47
N ASN A 221 15.33 -43.91 -12.59
CA ASN A 221 14.36 -44.31 -13.61
C ASN A 221 13.35 -45.33 -13.08
N GLY A 222 13.81 -46.29 -12.27
CA GLY A 222 12.97 -47.27 -11.61
C GLY A 222 11.91 -46.64 -10.70
N LEU A 223 12.26 -45.60 -9.94
CA LEU A 223 11.33 -44.83 -9.11
C LEU A 223 10.26 -44.09 -9.94
N TYR A 224 10.67 -43.43 -11.03
CA TYR A 224 9.73 -42.76 -11.95
C TYR A 224 8.78 -43.74 -12.63
N LEU A 225 9.30 -44.89 -13.09
CA LEU A 225 8.48 -45.98 -13.64
C LEU A 225 7.49 -46.49 -12.59
N PHE A 226 7.94 -46.68 -11.35
CA PHE A 226 7.11 -47.17 -10.27
C PHE A 226 5.93 -46.23 -9.96
N ILE A 227 6.18 -44.92 -9.84
CA ILE A 227 5.13 -43.90 -9.65
C ILE A 227 4.16 -43.85 -10.81
N SER A 228 4.69 -43.84 -12.05
CA SER A 228 3.85 -43.77 -13.24
C SER A 228 2.85 -44.94 -13.28
N ARG A 229 3.27 -46.13 -12.83
CA ARG A 229 2.43 -47.34 -12.78
C ARG A 229 1.39 -47.30 -11.66
N ILE A 230 1.75 -46.78 -10.49
CA ILE A 230 0.81 -46.58 -9.38
C ILE A 230 -0.29 -45.60 -9.78
N LEU A 231 0.06 -44.46 -10.38
CA LEU A 231 -0.92 -43.42 -10.72
C LEU A 231 -1.71 -43.71 -12.00
N ARG A 232 -1.21 -44.59 -12.88
CA ARG A 232 -1.79 -44.90 -14.19
C ARG A 232 -3.32 -45.12 -14.22
N PRO A 233 -3.94 -45.89 -13.30
CA PRO A 233 -5.39 -46.13 -13.35
C PRO A 233 -6.22 -44.84 -13.22
N LEU A 234 -5.71 -43.86 -12.46
CA LEU A 234 -6.40 -42.60 -12.19
C LEU A 234 -5.94 -41.46 -13.09
N TRP A 235 -4.68 -41.47 -13.53
CA TRP A 235 -4.01 -40.30 -14.11
C TRP A 235 -4.83 -39.56 -15.19
N ASN A 236 -5.39 -40.29 -16.15
CA ASN A 236 -6.18 -39.72 -17.24
C ASN A 236 -7.71 -39.87 -17.04
N SER A 237 -8.16 -40.43 -15.92
CA SER A 237 -9.59 -40.49 -15.64
C SER A 237 -10.09 -39.12 -15.22
N ARG A 238 -11.30 -38.76 -15.67
CA ARG A 238 -11.96 -37.52 -15.21
C ARG A 238 -12.18 -37.60 -13.71
N ILE A 239 -12.21 -36.48 -13.00
CA ILE A 239 -12.44 -36.49 -11.54
C ILE A 239 -13.92 -36.65 -11.17
N VAL A 240 -14.83 -36.13 -11.99
CA VAL A 240 -16.28 -36.19 -11.74
C VAL A 240 -17.07 -36.68 -12.95
N GLN A 241 -18.24 -37.22 -12.67
CA GLN A 241 -19.26 -37.62 -13.64
C GLN A 241 -20.55 -36.87 -13.34
N LYS A 242 -21.26 -36.44 -14.39
CA LYS A 242 -22.62 -35.89 -14.28
C LYS A 242 -23.64 -37.04 -14.26
N VAL A 243 -24.44 -37.12 -13.20
CA VAL A 243 -25.54 -38.08 -13.07
C VAL A 243 -26.83 -37.31 -12.88
N SER A 244 -27.87 -37.67 -13.63
CA SER A 244 -29.19 -37.09 -13.46
C SER A 244 -30.05 -38.00 -12.59
N ILE A 245 -30.50 -37.49 -11.45
CA ILE A 245 -31.43 -38.18 -10.55
C ILE A 245 -32.68 -37.29 -10.45
N SER A 246 -33.85 -37.84 -10.78
CA SER A 246 -35.14 -37.13 -10.70
C SER A 246 -35.19 -35.79 -11.45
N GLY A 247 -34.50 -35.68 -12.59
CA GLY A 247 -34.47 -34.47 -13.42
C GLY A 247 -33.47 -33.38 -12.99
N LYS A 248 -32.87 -33.48 -11.79
CA LYS A 248 -31.75 -32.62 -11.35
C LYS A 248 -30.41 -33.29 -11.69
N GLN A 249 -29.45 -32.51 -12.16
CA GLN A 249 -28.09 -32.96 -12.49
C GLN A 249 -27.20 -32.80 -11.25
N TYR A 250 -26.47 -33.85 -10.89
CA TYR A 250 -25.52 -33.87 -9.78
C TYR A 250 -24.13 -34.28 -10.27
N LEU A 251 -23.10 -33.70 -9.66
CA LEU A 251 -21.73 -34.15 -9.84
C LEU A 251 -21.40 -35.21 -8.79
N VAL A 252 -20.94 -36.36 -9.26
CA VAL A 252 -20.46 -37.45 -8.42
C VAL A 252 -19.02 -37.78 -8.77
N SER A 253 -18.26 -38.35 -7.84
CA SER A 253 -16.92 -38.85 -8.14
C SER A 253 -17.01 -39.93 -9.23
N SER A 254 -16.20 -39.80 -10.27
CA SER A 254 -16.11 -40.77 -11.37
C SER A 254 -15.47 -42.09 -10.93
N VAL A 255 -14.63 -42.03 -9.90
CA VAL A 255 -13.88 -43.14 -9.33
C VAL A 255 -14.41 -43.41 -7.92
N SER A 256 -14.55 -44.68 -7.56
CA SER A 256 -15.02 -45.05 -6.23
C SER A 256 -13.98 -44.74 -5.14
N GLY A 257 -14.44 -44.41 -3.92
CA GLY A 257 -13.53 -44.21 -2.78
C GLY A 257 -12.66 -45.44 -2.46
N LYS A 258 -13.13 -46.66 -2.80
CA LYS A 258 -12.36 -47.90 -2.66
C LYS A 258 -11.16 -47.94 -3.61
N GLU A 259 -11.36 -47.60 -4.89
CA GLU A 259 -10.28 -47.57 -5.89
C GLU A 259 -9.22 -46.52 -5.53
N VAL A 260 -9.66 -45.32 -5.15
CA VAL A 260 -8.74 -44.26 -4.68
C VAL A 260 -7.94 -44.73 -3.46
N THR A 261 -8.57 -45.46 -2.53
CA THR A 261 -7.88 -46.00 -1.35
C THR A 261 -6.79 -47.02 -1.72
N VAL A 262 -7.02 -47.87 -2.72
CA VAL A 262 -6.02 -48.86 -3.17
C VAL A 262 -4.82 -48.17 -3.83
N VAL A 263 -5.04 -47.12 -4.63
CA VAL A 263 -3.95 -46.36 -5.25
C VAL A 263 -3.19 -45.55 -4.19
N ALA A 264 -3.91 -44.87 -3.30
CA ALA A 264 -3.34 -44.07 -2.22
C ALA A 264 -2.49 -44.92 -1.25
N SER A 265 -2.90 -46.15 -0.92
CA SER A 265 -2.13 -47.02 -0.01
C SER A 265 -0.79 -47.45 -0.60
N LYS A 266 -0.74 -47.78 -1.90
CA LYS A 266 0.51 -48.08 -2.62
C LYS A 266 1.43 -46.86 -2.70
N LEU A 267 0.86 -45.68 -2.91
CA LEU A 267 1.62 -44.43 -2.96
C LEU A 267 2.17 -44.05 -1.57
N LEU A 268 1.40 -44.26 -0.50
CA LEU A 268 1.86 -44.08 0.88
C LEU A 268 2.99 -45.05 1.23
N ALA A 269 2.92 -46.32 0.78
CA ALA A 269 4.01 -47.27 0.97
C ALA A 269 5.31 -46.79 0.30
N LEU A 270 5.21 -46.24 -0.92
CA LEU A 270 6.35 -45.62 -1.60
C LEU A 270 6.86 -44.39 -0.86
N ARG A 271 5.98 -43.52 -0.37
CA ARG A 271 6.36 -42.36 0.44
C ARG A 271 7.17 -42.80 1.65
N SER A 272 6.70 -43.79 2.39
CA SER A 272 7.44 -44.35 3.53
C SER A 272 8.77 -44.99 3.13
N PHE A 273 8.85 -45.62 1.96
CA PHE A 273 10.12 -46.12 1.41
C PHE A 273 11.11 -44.99 1.15
N LEU A 274 10.68 -43.89 0.52
CA LEU A 274 11.51 -42.71 0.25
C LEU A 274 11.98 -42.04 1.56
N GLU A 275 11.08 -41.81 2.51
CA GLU A 275 11.40 -41.20 3.81
C GLU A 275 12.44 -42.04 4.58
N LYS A 276 12.35 -43.38 4.54
CA LYS A 276 13.32 -44.28 5.20
C LYS A 276 14.67 -44.33 4.50
N ASN A 277 14.71 -44.22 3.18
CA ASN A 277 15.90 -44.54 2.38
C ASN A 277 16.58 -43.34 1.72
N THR A 278 16.03 -42.13 1.86
CA THR A 278 16.65 -40.85 1.42
C THR A 278 17.99 -40.55 2.10
N GLN A 279 18.29 -41.19 3.24
CA GLN A 279 19.61 -41.11 3.87
C GLN A 279 20.66 -42.03 3.19
N PHE A 280 20.26 -43.11 2.52
CA PHE A 280 21.16 -44.07 1.87
C PHE A 280 21.72 -43.60 0.53
N THR A 281 21.11 -42.57 -0.08
CA THR A 281 21.69 -41.88 -1.25
C THR A 281 22.89 -41.00 -0.87
N TYR A 282 23.13 -40.77 0.42
CA TYR A 282 24.31 -40.06 0.92
C TYR A 282 25.36 -41.06 1.41
N ASN A 283 26.30 -41.44 0.54
CA ASN A 283 27.52 -42.11 0.97
C ASN A 283 28.54 -41.04 1.40
N PRO A 284 28.85 -40.85 2.70
CA PRO A 284 29.83 -39.86 3.15
C PRO A 284 31.28 -40.26 2.82
N GLY A 285 31.50 -41.49 2.31
CA GLY A 285 32.82 -42.06 2.06
C GLY A 285 33.62 -41.45 0.90
N SER A 286 33.12 -40.41 0.22
CA SER A 286 33.85 -39.73 -0.87
C SER A 286 34.30 -38.30 -0.52
N GLN A 287 34.24 -37.88 0.75
CA GLN A 287 34.69 -36.55 1.21
C GLN A 287 36.09 -36.53 1.85
N SER A 288 36.98 -37.41 1.43
CA SER A 288 38.41 -37.27 1.73
C SER A 288 39.09 -36.78 0.45
N TYR A 289 39.67 -35.57 0.51
CA TYR A 289 40.70 -34.94 -0.34
C TYR A 289 40.29 -33.52 -0.80
N MET A 290 40.02 -32.63 0.17
CA MET A 290 40.36 -31.21 -0.03
C MET A 290 41.87 -31.07 0.12
N ALA A 291 42.61 -31.11 -0.98
CA ALA A 291 43.96 -30.56 -1.06
C ALA A 291 44.34 -30.27 -2.52
N THR A 292 44.78 -29.03 -2.73
CA THR A 292 45.60 -28.51 -3.84
C THR A 292 45.00 -28.48 -5.25
N VAL A 293 44.72 -27.25 -5.69
CA VAL A 293 44.47 -26.85 -7.08
C VAL A 293 45.69 -27.20 -7.92
N GLU A 294 45.60 -28.24 -8.73
CA GLU A 294 46.47 -28.46 -9.89
C GLU A 294 45.62 -28.60 -11.16
N THR A 295 45.85 -27.67 -12.08
CA THR A 295 45.22 -27.51 -13.38
C THR A 295 45.59 -28.66 -14.32
N THR A 296 44.76 -29.71 -14.35
CA THR A 296 44.79 -30.78 -15.37
C THR A 296 43.39 -31.11 -15.91
N PRO A 297 43.24 -31.68 -17.12
CA PRO A 297 41.94 -31.93 -17.79
C PRO A 297 40.99 -32.88 -17.04
N VAL A 298 41.48 -33.56 -15.99
CA VAL A 298 40.70 -34.45 -15.13
C VAL A 298 39.77 -33.67 -14.18
N ALA A 299 40.09 -32.41 -13.88
CA ALA A 299 39.27 -31.54 -13.04
C ALA A 299 37.90 -31.20 -13.67
N ALA A 300 37.86 -31.04 -15.00
CA ALA A 300 36.61 -30.76 -15.72
C ALA A 300 35.63 -31.95 -15.71
N GLY A 301 36.13 -33.19 -15.76
CA GLY A 301 35.32 -34.40 -15.66
C GLY A 301 34.72 -34.64 -14.27
N ARG A 302 35.46 -34.29 -13.20
CA ARG A 302 34.98 -34.36 -11.82
C ARG A 302 33.88 -33.33 -11.53
N SER A 303 34.03 -32.09 -12.02
CA SER A 303 32.98 -31.06 -11.91
C SER A 303 31.69 -31.49 -12.61
N ARG A 304 31.78 -32.05 -13.82
CA ARG A 304 30.61 -32.51 -14.58
C ARG A 304 29.90 -33.71 -13.96
N LEU A 305 30.64 -34.68 -13.41
CA LEU A 305 30.02 -35.80 -12.68
C LEU A 305 29.28 -35.30 -11.42
N GLN A 306 29.84 -34.31 -10.73
CA GLN A 306 29.19 -33.68 -9.57
C GLN A 306 27.90 -32.92 -9.98
N GLU A 307 27.91 -32.22 -11.13
CA GLU A 307 26.71 -31.58 -11.68
C GLU A 307 25.62 -32.61 -12.03
N VAL A 308 25.99 -33.74 -12.64
CA VAL A 308 25.06 -34.83 -13.00
C VAL A 308 24.45 -35.49 -11.75
N GLN A 309 25.25 -35.72 -10.70
CA GLN A 309 24.76 -36.18 -9.40
C GLN A 309 23.81 -35.17 -8.74
N LEU A 310 24.12 -33.87 -8.83
CA LEU A 310 23.27 -32.82 -8.30
C LEU A 310 21.94 -32.74 -9.05
N GLN A 311 21.94 -32.90 -10.38
CA GLN A 311 20.72 -32.95 -11.19
C GLN A 311 19.84 -34.17 -10.84
N GLU A 312 20.43 -35.35 -10.68
CA GLU A 312 19.68 -36.53 -10.23
C GLU A 312 19.05 -36.28 -8.85
N LYS A 313 19.81 -35.69 -7.92
CA LYS A 313 19.29 -35.30 -6.61
C LYS A 313 18.09 -34.35 -6.72
N HIS A 314 18.21 -33.27 -7.49
CA HIS A 314 17.10 -32.33 -7.68
C HIS A 314 15.86 -33.00 -8.28
N SER A 315 16.05 -33.94 -9.21
CA SER A 315 14.97 -34.73 -9.80
C SER A 315 14.29 -35.63 -8.77
N LEU A 316 15.06 -36.32 -7.91
CA LEU A 316 14.53 -37.15 -6.82
C LEU A 316 13.84 -36.34 -5.72
N ASP A 317 14.33 -35.14 -5.40
CA ASP A 317 13.70 -34.22 -4.46
C ASP A 317 12.34 -33.73 -5.01
N ALA A 318 12.28 -33.43 -6.30
CA ALA A 318 11.04 -33.10 -7.01
C ALA A 318 10.06 -34.29 -7.02
N LEU A 319 10.56 -35.50 -7.26
CA LEU A 319 9.75 -36.73 -7.22
C LEU A 319 9.17 -36.98 -5.83
N THR A 320 9.98 -36.82 -4.78
CA THR A 320 9.55 -36.97 -3.38
C THR A 320 8.46 -35.95 -3.04
N THR A 321 8.62 -34.71 -3.51
CA THR A 321 7.60 -33.66 -3.37
C THR A 321 6.30 -34.02 -4.09
N LEU A 322 6.40 -34.55 -5.32
CA LEU A 322 5.25 -35.00 -6.11
C LEU A 322 4.52 -36.18 -5.44
N VAL A 323 5.25 -37.16 -4.91
CA VAL A 323 4.66 -38.31 -4.19
C VAL A 323 3.91 -37.86 -2.96
N ASP A 324 4.53 -36.99 -2.16
CA ASP A 324 3.89 -36.46 -0.97
C ASP A 324 2.65 -35.63 -1.32
N HIS A 325 2.72 -34.75 -2.33
CA HIS A 325 1.57 -33.98 -2.78
C HIS A 325 0.44 -34.88 -3.34
N SER A 326 0.79 -35.88 -4.16
CA SER A 326 -0.16 -36.84 -4.72
C SER A 326 -0.85 -37.68 -3.62
N CYS A 327 -0.12 -38.07 -2.58
CA CYS A 327 -0.71 -38.72 -1.39
C CYS A 327 -1.77 -37.84 -0.73
N GLN A 328 -1.48 -36.55 -0.58
CA GLN A 328 -2.39 -35.60 0.07
C GLN A 328 -3.64 -35.32 -0.78
N VAL A 329 -3.50 -35.16 -2.10
CA VAL A 329 -4.62 -34.94 -3.03
C VAL A 329 -5.53 -36.16 -3.07
N LEU A 330 -4.97 -37.38 -3.22
CA LEU A 330 -5.78 -38.61 -3.22
C LEU A 330 -6.39 -38.88 -1.83
N GLY A 331 -5.68 -38.54 -0.76
CA GLY A 331 -6.19 -38.60 0.61
C GLY A 331 -7.37 -37.66 0.83
N LEU A 332 -7.28 -36.41 0.35
CA LEU A 332 -8.38 -35.46 0.35
C LEU A 332 -9.57 -35.99 -0.45
N TRP A 333 -9.33 -36.51 -1.66
CA TRP A 333 -10.39 -37.06 -2.51
C TRP A 333 -11.10 -38.25 -1.85
N LYS A 334 -10.35 -39.10 -1.14
CA LYS A 334 -10.92 -40.18 -0.33
C LYS A 334 -11.85 -39.62 0.75
N ILE A 335 -11.43 -38.59 1.49
CA ILE A 335 -12.27 -37.92 2.49
C ILE A 335 -13.54 -37.38 1.81
N MET A 336 -13.41 -36.70 0.66
CA MET A 336 -14.55 -36.17 -0.07
C MET A 336 -15.58 -37.25 -0.45
N CYS A 337 -15.11 -38.44 -0.85
CA CYS A 337 -15.97 -39.58 -1.17
C CYS A 337 -16.74 -40.11 0.05
N GLU A 338 -16.22 -39.95 1.27
CA GLU A 338 -16.85 -40.39 2.52
C GLU A 338 -17.90 -39.39 3.04
N HIS A 339 -17.85 -38.13 2.61
CA HIS A 339 -18.66 -37.02 3.14
C HIS A 339 -19.67 -36.45 2.11
N GLN A 340 -20.46 -37.30 1.47
CA GLN A 340 -21.56 -36.90 0.55
C GLN A 340 -21.13 -35.87 -0.52
N PHE A 341 -20.11 -36.19 -1.31
CA PHE A 341 -19.52 -35.32 -2.35
C PHE A 341 -20.49 -34.50 -3.21
N HIS A 342 -21.65 -35.06 -3.57
CA HIS A 342 -22.67 -34.38 -4.38
C HIS A 342 -23.28 -33.14 -3.71
N VAL A 343 -23.36 -33.11 -2.37
CA VAL A 343 -23.85 -31.94 -1.62
C VAL A 343 -22.82 -30.83 -1.64
N ILE A 344 -21.55 -31.18 -1.39
CA ILE A 344 -20.43 -30.22 -1.37
C ILE A 344 -20.29 -29.56 -2.75
N THR A 345 -20.35 -30.36 -3.82
CA THR A 345 -20.24 -29.84 -5.19
C THR A 345 -21.40 -28.92 -5.58
N ASP A 346 -22.64 -29.18 -5.14
CA ASP A 346 -23.81 -28.29 -5.40
C ASP A 346 -23.61 -26.89 -4.77
N THR A 347 -22.83 -26.78 -3.69
CA THR A 347 -22.53 -25.49 -3.03
C THR A 347 -21.37 -24.70 -3.66
N MET A 348 -20.70 -25.26 -4.67
CA MET A 348 -19.58 -24.61 -5.37
C MET A 348 -20.06 -23.65 -6.46
N PRO A 349 -19.25 -22.64 -6.84
CA PRO A 349 -19.51 -21.80 -8.00
C PRO A 349 -19.65 -22.60 -9.30
N SER A 350 -20.52 -22.17 -10.21
CA SER A 350 -20.80 -22.87 -11.48
C SER A 350 -19.59 -22.96 -12.42
N GLU A 351 -18.67 -21.99 -12.35
CA GLU A 351 -17.41 -21.97 -13.09
C GLU A 351 -16.51 -23.15 -12.66
N GLN A 352 -16.28 -23.30 -11.35
CA GLN A 352 -15.48 -24.40 -10.80
C GLN A 352 -16.15 -25.76 -11.00
N GLN A 353 -17.48 -25.85 -10.94
CA GLN A 353 -18.20 -27.09 -11.29
C GLN A 353 -17.97 -27.52 -12.74
N THR A 354 -17.87 -26.55 -13.65
CA THR A 354 -17.59 -26.81 -15.08
C THR A 354 -16.16 -27.24 -15.29
N GLU A 355 -15.21 -26.56 -14.64
CA GLU A 355 -13.79 -26.91 -14.63
C GLU A 355 -13.57 -28.35 -14.11
N MET A 356 -14.17 -28.68 -12.96
CA MET A 356 -14.11 -30.03 -12.41
C MET A 356 -14.66 -31.08 -13.38
N GLY A 357 -15.71 -30.75 -14.14
CA GLY A 357 -16.30 -31.63 -15.14
C GLY A 357 -15.36 -32.04 -16.26
N MET A 358 -14.37 -31.20 -16.59
CA MET A 358 -13.37 -31.44 -17.64
C MET A 358 -12.02 -31.92 -17.10
N ALA A 359 -11.72 -31.63 -15.85
CA ALA A 359 -10.45 -31.98 -15.20
C ALA A 359 -10.26 -33.50 -15.02
N THR A 360 -9.01 -33.93 -15.14
CA THR A 360 -8.55 -35.28 -14.82
C THR A 360 -7.79 -35.33 -13.49
N PHE A 361 -7.53 -36.52 -12.94
CA PHE A 361 -6.70 -36.60 -11.72
C PHE A 361 -5.27 -36.08 -11.94
N ARG A 362 -4.73 -36.17 -13.16
CA ARG A 362 -3.49 -35.47 -13.54
C ARG A 362 -3.61 -33.98 -13.29
N ASP A 363 -4.67 -33.34 -13.79
CA ASP A 363 -4.86 -31.90 -13.65
C ASP A 363 -5.05 -31.52 -12.18
N LEU A 364 -5.81 -32.34 -11.44
CA LEU A 364 -6.03 -32.15 -10.00
C LEU A 364 -4.70 -32.19 -9.20
N ILE A 365 -3.81 -33.13 -9.52
CA ILE A 365 -2.51 -33.29 -8.83
C ILE A 365 -1.50 -32.22 -9.23
N LEU A 366 -1.51 -31.75 -10.48
CA LEU A 366 -0.48 -30.83 -10.97
C LEU A 366 -0.86 -29.35 -10.83
N VAL A 367 -2.12 -29.00 -11.06
CA VAL A 367 -2.59 -27.60 -11.14
C VAL A 367 -3.85 -27.35 -10.29
N GLY A 368 -4.53 -28.39 -9.81
CA GLY A 368 -5.80 -28.29 -9.10
C GLY A 368 -5.75 -27.86 -7.63
N GLN A 369 -4.76 -27.05 -7.22
CA GLN A 369 -4.63 -26.59 -5.84
C GLN A 369 -5.85 -25.74 -5.41
N ASP A 370 -6.33 -24.84 -6.27
CA ASP A 370 -7.48 -23.98 -5.98
C ASP A 370 -8.78 -24.79 -5.80
N ILE A 371 -8.97 -25.84 -6.60
CA ILE A 371 -10.09 -26.79 -6.46
C ILE A 371 -9.99 -27.51 -5.11
N CYS A 372 -8.81 -28.00 -4.74
CA CYS A 372 -8.58 -28.65 -3.45
C CYS A 372 -8.91 -27.72 -2.27
N THR A 373 -8.40 -26.48 -2.29
CA THR A 373 -8.66 -25.49 -1.24
C THR A 373 -10.15 -25.14 -1.16
N THR A 374 -10.83 -25.01 -2.31
CA THR A 374 -12.27 -24.74 -2.32
C THR A 374 -13.07 -25.94 -1.78
N LEU A 375 -12.70 -27.18 -2.14
CA LEU A 375 -13.33 -28.39 -1.61
C LEU A 375 -13.21 -28.48 -0.09
N ILE A 376 -12.03 -28.21 0.46
CA ILE A 376 -11.79 -28.17 1.90
C ILE A 376 -12.67 -27.10 2.58
N ASN A 377 -12.65 -25.87 2.05
CA ASN A 377 -13.45 -24.78 2.60
C ASN A 377 -14.95 -25.07 2.56
N LYS A 378 -15.46 -25.66 1.47
CA LYS A 378 -16.88 -26.00 1.35
C LYS A 378 -17.27 -27.15 2.28
N LEU A 379 -16.45 -28.19 2.39
CA LEU A 379 -16.65 -29.27 3.36
C LEU A 379 -16.77 -28.71 4.78
N ILE A 380 -15.81 -27.88 5.21
CA ILE A 380 -15.81 -27.29 6.56
C ILE A 380 -17.06 -26.42 6.76
N ASN A 381 -17.42 -25.59 5.77
CA ASN A 381 -18.61 -24.75 5.85
C ASN A 381 -19.92 -25.56 5.92
N THR A 382 -20.02 -26.72 5.28
CA THR A 382 -21.17 -27.63 5.41
C THR A 382 -21.30 -28.16 6.83
N TYR A 383 -20.18 -28.53 7.48
CA TYR A 383 -20.20 -28.93 8.89
C TYR A 383 -20.56 -27.76 9.82
N LEU A 384 -20.10 -26.54 9.51
CA LEU A 384 -20.45 -25.33 10.25
C LEU A 384 -21.94 -24.98 10.13
N SER A 385 -22.57 -25.19 8.97
CA SER A 385 -24.01 -24.93 8.80
C SER A 385 -24.88 -25.92 9.57
N ASP A 386 -24.42 -27.16 9.72
CA ASP A 386 -25.15 -28.23 10.42
C ASP A 386 -24.99 -28.17 11.95
N ASN A 387 -24.35 -27.12 12.49
CA ASN A 387 -24.01 -26.95 13.91
C ASN A 387 -23.29 -28.17 14.53
N THR A 388 -22.61 -28.96 13.71
CA THR A 388 -21.84 -30.13 14.16
C THR A 388 -20.39 -29.71 14.43
N SER A 389 -19.78 -30.26 15.49
CA SER A 389 -18.37 -29.95 15.81
C SER A 389 -17.46 -30.29 14.63
N ILE A 390 -16.62 -29.32 14.23
CA ILE A 390 -15.65 -29.47 13.14
C ILE A 390 -14.36 -30.17 13.56
N ASP A 391 -14.15 -30.44 14.86
CA ASP A 391 -12.89 -30.97 15.38
C ASP A 391 -12.48 -32.32 14.76
N PRO A 392 -13.40 -33.31 14.59
CA PRO A 392 -13.04 -34.60 14.01
C PRO A 392 -12.60 -34.48 12.55
N ILE A 393 -13.31 -33.67 11.75
CA ILE A 393 -13.00 -33.50 10.33
C ILE A 393 -11.73 -32.66 10.14
N SER A 394 -11.54 -31.62 10.95
CA SER A 394 -10.34 -30.79 10.97
C SER A 394 -9.10 -31.61 11.36
N LEU A 395 -9.19 -32.49 12.36
CA LEU A 395 -8.10 -33.41 12.72
C LEU A 395 -7.80 -34.40 11.58
N LYS A 396 -8.83 -34.95 10.93
CA LYS A 396 -8.67 -35.89 9.82
C LYS A 396 -8.00 -35.23 8.61
N LEU A 397 -8.38 -34.00 8.27
CA LEU A 397 -7.75 -33.21 7.21
C LEU A 397 -6.29 -32.89 7.54
N ARG A 398 -5.98 -32.46 8.76
CA ARG A 398 -4.59 -32.19 9.19
C ARG A 398 -3.69 -33.43 9.10
N ASN A 399 -4.22 -34.60 9.48
CA ASN A 399 -3.46 -35.85 9.43
C ASN A 399 -3.26 -36.37 7.99
N THR A 400 -4.21 -36.10 7.10
CA THR A 400 -4.22 -36.65 5.74
C THR A 400 -3.55 -35.73 4.72
N CYS A 401 -3.76 -34.42 4.83
CA CYS A 401 -3.29 -33.42 3.87
C CYS A 401 -2.75 -32.13 4.53
N PRO A 402 -1.64 -32.22 5.30
CA PRO A 402 -1.11 -31.09 6.08
C PRO A 402 -0.56 -29.91 5.24
N LYS A 403 -0.15 -30.13 3.99
CA LYS A 403 0.27 -29.03 3.10
C LYS A 403 -0.92 -28.29 2.47
N LEU A 404 -2.04 -28.99 2.28
CA LEU A 404 -3.28 -28.42 1.74
C LEU A 404 -4.17 -27.79 2.81
N TYR A 405 -4.16 -28.34 4.03
CA TYR A 405 -4.89 -27.82 5.18
C TYR A 405 -3.95 -27.76 6.39
N ARG A 406 -3.45 -26.55 6.65
CA ARG A 406 -2.41 -26.32 7.65
C ARG A 406 -3.01 -26.13 9.04
N ASN A 407 -2.15 -26.03 10.04
CA ASN A 407 -2.58 -25.74 11.41
C ASN A 407 -3.23 -24.37 11.51
N GLU A 408 -2.77 -23.42 10.70
CA GLU A 408 -3.31 -22.07 10.65
C GLU A 408 -4.76 -22.07 10.13
N ASP A 409 -5.04 -22.83 9.06
CA ASP A 409 -6.38 -22.99 8.49
C ASP A 409 -7.35 -23.64 9.49
N ALA A 410 -6.84 -24.59 10.29
CA ALA A 410 -7.61 -25.26 11.33
C ALA A 410 -8.00 -24.32 12.48
N ALA A 411 -7.07 -23.47 12.93
CA ALA A 411 -7.36 -22.45 13.92
C ALA A 411 -8.36 -21.41 13.40
N CYS A 412 -8.24 -21.00 12.12
CA CYS A 412 -9.21 -20.11 11.48
C CYS A 412 -10.61 -20.72 11.42
N SER A 413 -10.69 -22.01 11.05
CA SER A 413 -11.96 -22.74 11.00
C SER A 413 -12.59 -22.86 12.38
N LYS A 414 -11.78 -23.13 13.41
CA LYS A 414 -12.21 -23.16 14.83
C LYS A 414 -12.69 -21.80 15.32
N ALA A 415 -11.96 -20.73 15.00
CA ALA A 415 -12.37 -19.37 15.33
C ALA A 415 -13.71 -19.03 14.66
N ASN A 416 -13.91 -19.39 13.39
CA ASN A 416 -15.18 -19.20 12.68
C ASN A 416 -16.34 -20.00 13.31
N GLU A 417 -16.09 -21.25 13.75
CA GLU A 417 -17.06 -22.04 14.53
C GLU A 417 -17.49 -21.26 15.78
N MET A 418 -16.53 -20.79 16.57
CA MET A 418 -16.79 -20.05 17.80
C MET A 418 -17.52 -18.72 17.55
N ILE A 419 -17.17 -17.99 16.49
CA ILE A 419 -17.84 -16.74 16.10
C ILE A 419 -19.29 -17.02 15.65
N ASN A 420 -19.53 -18.08 14.88
CA ASN A 420 -20.89 -18.45 14.47
C ASN A 420 -21.74 -18.92 15.65
N VAL A 421 -21.17 -19.70 16.57
CA VAL A 421 -21.85 -20.05 17.83
C VAL A 421 -22.17 -18.78 18.63
N ALA A 422 -21.24 -17.83 18.73
CA ALA A 422 -21.47 -16.56 19.41
C ALA A 422 -22.63 -15.75 18.81
N LYS A 423 -22.83 -15.77 17.48
CA LYS A 423 -23.97 -15.10 16.82
C LYS A 423 -25.33 -15.66 17.25
N THR A 424 -25.39 -16.93 17.64
CA THR A 424 -26.65 -17.58 18.04
C THR A 424 -27.01 -17.36 19.51
N LYS A 425 -26.08 -16.86 20.34
CA LYS A 425 -26.28 -16.66 21.77
C LYS A 425 -26.96 -15.32 22.04
N GLN A 426 -27.98 -15.32 22.90
CA GLN A 426 -28.69 -14.10 23.32
C GLN A 426 -28.01 -13.37 24.49
N ASN A 427 -27.21 -14.08 25.29
CA ASN A 427 -26.50 -13.49 26.42
C ASN A 427 -25.20 -12.79 25.96
N ARG A 428 -25.11 -11.49 26.21
CA ARG A 428 -23.98 -10.63 25.76
C ARG A 428 -22.65 -11.00 26.43
N GLU A 429 -22.66 -11.42 27.69
CA GLU A 429 -21.42 -11.78 28.40
C GLU A 429 -20.85 -13.13 27.90
N GLU A 430 -21.71 -14.11 27.63
CA GLU A 430 -21.30 -15.38 27.02
C GLU A 430 -20.84 -15.20 25.58
N GLN A 431 -21.53 -14.34 24.83
CA GLN A 431 -21.13 -13.96 23.48
C GLN A 431 -19.72 -13.35 23.48
N GLU A 432 -19.44 -12.43 24.38
CA GLU A 432 -18.13 -11.80 24.50
C GLU A 432 -17.03 -12.79 24.92
N LYS A 433 -17.31 -13.71 25.87
CA LYS A 433 -16.36 -14.78 26.25
C LYS A 433 -15.98 -15.68 25.07
N LEU A 434 -16.94 -16.05 24.23
CA LEU A 434 -16.70 -16.86 23.04
C LEU A 434 -15.89 -16.09 22.00
N LEU A 435 -16.19 -14.81 21.77
CA LEU A 435 -15.46 -13.95 20.84
C LEU A 435 -14.02 -13.69 21.30
N THR A 436 -13.78 -13.45 22.59
CA THR A 436 -12.44 -13.32 23.17
C THR A 436 -11.62 -14.60 23.03
N SER A 437 -12.27 -15.77 23.21
CA SER A 437 -11.60 -17.06 23.04
C SER A 437 -11.26 -17.33 21.56
N ALA A 438 -12.16 -16.96 20.63
CA ALA A 438 -11.89 -17.02 19.19
C ALA A 438 -10.74 -16.09 18.79
N LEU A 439 -10.71 -14.86 19.34
CA LEU A 439 -9.65 -13.90 19.13
C LEU A 439 -8.29 -14.43 19.60
N LYS A 440 -8.24 -15.10 20.76
CA LYS A 440 -7.00 -15.72 21.27
C LYS A 440 -6.43 -16.75 20.30
N LEU A 441 -7.27 -17.63 19.76
CA LEU A 441 -6.88 -18.61 18.73
C LEU A 441 -6.32 -17.90 17.48
N CYS A 442 -6.98 -16.83 17.01
CA CYS A 442 -6.50 -16.05 15.88
C CYS A 442 -5.13 -15.39 16.15
N LYS A 443 -4.92 -14.86 17.36
CA LYS A 443 -3.65 -14.25 17.78
C LYS A 443 -2.51 -15.27 17.82
N GLU A 444 -2.75 -16.51 18.26
CA GLU A 444 -1.72 -17.57 18.29
C GLU A 444 -1.19 -17.90 16.88
N VAL A 445 -2.04 -17.78 15.86
CA VAL A 445 -1.79 -18.20 14.47
C VAL A 445 -1.35 -17.06 13.54
N ALA A 446 -1.54 -15.81 13.94
CA ALA A 446 -1.05 -14.64 13.20
C ALA A 446 0.47 -14.75 12.92
N PRO A 447 0.97 -14.35 11.72
CA PRO A 447 0.28 -13.54 10.70
C PRO A 447 -0.35 -14.32 9.53
N GLN A 448 -0.18 -15.64 9.45
CA GLN A 448 -0.68 -16.46 8.32
C GLN A 448 -2.17 -16.78 8.44
N ILE A 449 -3.00 -15.75 8.63
CA ILE A 449 -4.44 -15.85 8.88
C ILE A 449 -5.21 -15.10 7.78
N ASN A 450 -6.41 -15.60 7.43
CA ASN A 450 -7.34 -14.83 6.60
C ASN A 450 -7.99 -13.70 7.40
N LEU A 451 -7.23 -12.62 7.59
CA LEU A 451 -7.62 -11.46 8.40
C LEU A 451 -8.96 -10.86 7.92
N SER A 452 -9.10 -10.59 6.62
CA SER A 452 -10.31 -10.00 6.03
C SER A 452 -11.59 -10.82 6.26
N GLY A 453 -11.49 -12.15 6.23
CA GLY A 453 -12.63 -13.03 6.46
C GLY A 453 -13.11 -12.95 7.90
N ILE A 454 -12.18 -13.01 8.85
CA ILE A 454 -12.47 -13.00 10.30
C ILE A 454 -12.91 -11.62 10.76
N CYS A 455 -12.24 -10.55 10.33
CA CYS A 455 -12.62 -9.18 10.64
C CYS A 455 -14.06 -8.88 10.21
N ARG A 456 -14.47 -9.29 9.00
CA ARG A 456 -15.87 -9.16 8.56
C ARG A 456 -16.86 -9.89 9.46
N GLN A 457 -16.51 -11.08 9.95
CA GLN A 457 -17.38 -11.82 10.86
C GLN A 457 -17.44 -11.20 12.26
N LEU A 458 -16.33 -10.66 12.79
CA LEU A 458 -16.29 -9.95 14.07
C LEU A 458 -17.09 -8.64 14.01
N VAL A 459 -17.01 -7.91 12.89
CA VAL A 459 -17.84 -6.71 12.62
C VAL A 459 -19.33 -7.06 12.63
N ALA A 460 -19.71 -8.18 12.02
CA ALA A 460 -21.09 -8.67 12.06
C ALA A 460 -21.59 -9.02 13.48
N CYS A 461 -20.68 -9.31 14.41
CA CYS A 461 -20.97 -9.52 15.83
C CYS A 461 -20.87 -8.23 16.67
N HIS A 462 -20.63 -7.07 16.06
CA HIS A 462 -20.38 -5.79 16.74
C HIS A 462 -19.18 -5.79 17.71
N TYR A 463 -18.19 -6.64 17.46
CA TYR A 463 -16.99 -6.76 18.30
C TYR A 463 -15.79 -6.06 17.65
N TYR A 464 -15.83 -4.72 17.65
CA TYR A 464 -14.84 -3.88 16.98
C TYR A 464 -13.49 -3.87 17.71
N ASN A 465 -13.51 -3.94 19.05
CA ASN A 465 -12.29 -3.90 19.84
C ASN A 465 -11.37 -5.08 19.54
N GLY A 466 -11.93 -6.27 19.34
CA GLY A 466 -11.17 -7.44 18.94
C GLY A 466 -10.58 -7.33 17.54
N VAL A 467 -11.19 -6.56 16.63
CA VAL A 467 -10.63 -6.34 15.30
C VAL A 467 -9.36 -5.50 15.38
N VAL A 468 -9.39 -4.40 16.13
CA VAL A 468 -8.20 -3.54 16.33
C VAL A 468 -7.08 -4.34 16.99
N GLU A 469 -7.38 -5.12 18.04
CA GLU A 469 -6.39 -5.97 18.69
C GLU A 469 -5.80 -7.05 17.78
N LEU A 470 -6.62 -7.69 16.93
CA LEU A 470 -6.15 -8.72 16.01
C LEU A 470 -5.23 -8.11 14.93
N VAL A 471 -5.62 -6.95 14.40
CA VAL A 471 -4.85 -6.24 13.37
C VAL A 471 -3.50 -5.78 13.93
N LEU A 472 -3.48 -5.24 15.15
CA LEU A 472 -2.24 -4.85 15.85
C LEU A 472 -1.31 -6.06 16.07
N GLU A 473 -1.84 -7.18 16.55
CA GLU A 473 -1.05 -8.40 16.75
C GLU A 473 -0.52 -8.96 15.42
N CYS A 474 -1.34 -8.94 14.36
CA CYS A 474 -0.90 -9.36 13.03
C CYS A 474 0.21 -8.44 12.49
N ALA A 475 0.04 -7.11 12.59
CA ALA A 475 1.03 -6.14 12.13
C ALA A 475 2.36 -6.25 12.90
N ALA A 476 2.30 -6.48 14.21
CA ALA A 476 3.49 -6.69 15.06
C ALA A 476 4.23 -7.99 14.70
N LYS A 477 3.50 -9.08 14.40
CA LYS A 477 4.11 -10.35 13.98
C LYS A 477 4.58 -10.37 12.53
N CYS A 478 3.96 -9.60 11.63
CA CYS A 478 4.43 -9.40 10.26
C CYS A 478 5.78 -8.70 10.22
N ASP A 479 5.99 -7.70 11.08
CA ASP A 479 7.25 -6.96 11.19
C ASP A 479 7.70 -6.81 12.65
N PRO A 480 8.35 -7.84 13.24
CA PRO A 480 8.80 -7.80 14.64
C PRO A 480 9.97 -6.84 14.89
N LYS A 481 10.63 -6.35 13.84
CA LYS A 481 11.83 -5.50 13.92
C LYS A 481 11.53 -4.03 13.63
N ASP A 482 10.26 -3.68 13.40
CA ASP A 482 9.80 -2.33 13.02
C ASP A 482 10.56 -1.74 11.82
N ILE A 483 10.91 -2.59 10.84
CA ILE A 483 11.60 -2.18 9.61
C ILE A 483 10.71 -1.21 8.82
N ALA A 484 9.39 -1.42 8.84
CA ALA A 484 8.41 -0.56 8.19
C ALA A 484 8.41 0.86 8.76
N LEU A 485 8.61 1.01 10.08
CA LEU A 485 8.66 2.32 10.72
C LEU A 485 9.94 3.08 10.30
N HIS A 486 11.07 2.39 10.23
CA HIS A 486 12.33 2.97 9.72
C HIS A 486 12.20 3.39 8.26
N TYR A 487 11.62 2.54 7.41
CA TYR A 487 11.34 2.88 6.01
C TYR A 487 10.46 4.13 5.88
N TYR A 488 9.45 4.26 6.75
CA TYR A 488 8.63 5.45 6.82
C TYR A 488 9.45 6.66 7.27
N THR A 489 10.19 6.62 8.38
CA THR A 489 10.92 7.81 8.89
C THR A 489 12.03 8.28 7.96
N THR A 490 12.71 7.38 7.23
CA THR A 490 13.83 7.70 6.32
C THR A 490 13.39 8.13 4.92
N THR A 491 12.23 8.77 4.79
CA THR A 491 11.71 9.34 3.52
C THR A 491 11.43 8.35 2.37
N GLN A 492 11.20 7.06 2.67
CA GLN A 492 10.85 6.03 1.66
C GLN A 492 11.86 5.95 0.49
N PRO A 493 13.12 5.57 0.75
CA PRO A 493 14.12 5.44 -0.31
C PRO A 493 13.70 4.34 -1.30
N GLY A 494 13.74 4.64 -2.60
CA GLY A 494 13.28 3.72 -3.65
C GLY A 494 14.06 2.41 -3.75
N ASP A 495 15.28 2.37 -3.20
CA ASP A 495 16.17 1.21 -3.24
C ASP A 495 15.89 0.18 -2.12
N ASP A 496 15.12 0.55 -1.10
CA ASP A 496 14.81 -0.33 0.04
C ASP A 496 13.57 -1.20 -0.22
N THR A 497 13.78 -2.28 -0.96
CA THR A 497 12.72 -3.27 -1.28
C THR A 497 12.21 -4.01 -0.05
N LEU A 498 13.05 -4.26 0.95
CA LEU A 498 12.67 -4.96 2.18
C LEU A 498 11.81 -4.06 3.08
N GLY A 499 12.19 -2.79 3.25
CA GLY A 499 11.41 -1.80 3.97
C GLY A 499 10.04 -1.55 3.32
N TYR A 500 9.99 -1.46 1.98
CA TYR A 500 8.73 -1.34 1.25
C TYR A 500 7.82 -2.55 1.45
N GLN A 501 8.33 -3.77 1.37
CA GLN A 501 7.54 -4.99 1.57
C GLN A 501 6.97 -5.08 2.99
N ALA A 502 7.77 -4.78 4.02
CA ALA A 502 7.30 -4.75 5.41
C ALA A 502 6.22 -3.68 5.62
N TYR A 503 6.40 -2.50 5.03
CA TYR A 503 5.42 -1.42 5.07
C TYR A 503 4.11 -1.80 4.36
N ALA A 504 4.18 -2.40 3.16
CA ALA A 504 3.01 -2.85 2.42
C ALA A 504 2.21 -3.93 3.19
N GLN A 505 2.89 -4.89 3.83
CA GLN A 505 2.24 -5.91 4.64
C GLN A 505 1.52 -5.32 5.86
N ARG A 506 2.11 -4.34 6.55
CA ARG A 506 1.45 -3.64 7.66
C ARG A 506 0.24 -2.84 7.18
N LEU A 507 0.37 -2.13 6.06
CA LEU A 507 -0.75 -1.42 5.43
C LEU A 507 -1.90 -2.36 5.09
N ASP A 508 -1.61 -3.55 4.54
CA ASP A 508 -2.63 -4.56 4.25
C ASP A 508 -3.39 -4.98 5.50
N CYS A 509 -2.74 -5.07 6.67
CA CYS A 509 -3.42 -5.31 7.95
C CYS A 509 -4.30 -4.11 8.36
N TYR A 510 -3.81 -2.87 8.26
CA TYR A 510 -4.54 -1.68 8.69
C TYR A 510 -5.75 -1.33 7.81
N LYS A 511 -5.79 -1.81 6.56
CA LYS A 511 -6.97 -1.67 5.68
C LYS A 511 -8.25 -2.16 6.34
N GLU A 512 -8.17 -3.22 7.15
CA GLU A 512 -9.33 -3.75 7.86
C GLU A 512 -9.85 -2.77 8.93
N VAL A 513 -8.96 -2.04 9.62
CA VAL A 513 -9.37 -0.99 10.58
C VAL A 513 -10.06 0.17 9.87
N LYS A 514 -9.51 0.61 8.72
CA LYS A 514 -10.16 1.63 7.87
C LYS A 514 -11.55 1.15 7.42
N ALA A 515 -11.68 -0.11 7.02
CA ALA A 515 -12.97 -0.69 6.62
C ALA A 515 -13.99 -0.73 7.78
N VAL A 516 -13.56 -0.98 9.02
CA VAL A 516 -14.43 -0.89 10.22
C VAL A 516 -14.91 0.54 10.43
N LEU A 517 -14.01 1.52 10.37
CA LEU A 517 -14.34 2.94 10.54
C LEU A 517 -15.29 3.42 9.44
N ASP A 518 -15.06 3.02 8.19
CA ASP A 518 -15.95 3.30 7.06
C ASP A 518 -17.33 2.69 7.29
N HIS A 519 -17.43 1.43 7.71
CA HIS A 519 -18.70 0.76 7.97
C HIS A 519 -19.52 1.47 9.05
N LEU A 520 -18.88 1.83 10.17
CA LEU A 520 -19.54 2.55 11.27
C LEU A 520 -20.00 3.94 10.83
N ARG A 521 -19.19 4.65 10.05
CA ARG A 521 -19.53 5.99 9.57
C ARG A 521 -20.67 6.00 8.55
N HIS A 522 -20.66 5.08 7.59
CA HIS A 522 -21.76 4.95 6.63
C HIS A 522 -23.08 4.66 7.36
N LYS A 523 -23.05 3.79 8.38
CA LYS A 523 -24.21 3.48 9.20
C LYS A 523 -24.73 4.71 9.96
N SER A 524 -23.83 5.48 10.60
CA SER A 524 -24.16 6.73 11.29
C SER A 524 -24.79 7.79 10.35
N ASN A 525 -24.25 7.96 9.14
CA ASN A 525 -24.78 8.90 8.14
C ASN A 525 -26.13 8.45 7.57
N THR A 526 -26.39 7.15 7.39
CA THR A 526 -27.70 6.68 6.90
C THR A 526 -28.83 6.87 7.90
N ALA A 527 -28.54 6.85 9.20
CA ALA A 527 -29.54 7.07 10.25
C ALA A 527 -30.05 8.54 10.31
N SER A 528 -29.29 9.49 9.75
CA SER A 528 -29.57 10.93 9.84
C SER A 528 -30.48 11.49 8.73
N TYR A 529 -30.76 10.74 7.65
CA TYR A 529 -31.54 11.21 6.48
C TYR A 529 -32.89 10.50 6.25
N SER A 530 -33.64 10.20 7.32
CA SER A 530 -35.02 9.72 7.18
C SER A 530 -36.00 10.90 6.98
N ILE A 531 -36.11 11.42 5.76
CA ILE A 531 -37.14 12.42 5.41
C ILE A 531 -38.49 11.69 5.21
N PRO A 532 -39.58 12.05 5.92
CA PRO A 532 -40.90 11.45 5.69
C PRO A 532 -41.48 11.95 4.35
N THR A 533 -41.69 11.06 3.38
CA THR A 533 -42.27 11.41 2.08
C THR A 533 -43.81 11.51 2.06
N ARG A 534 -44.48 11.50 3.23
CA ARG A 534 -45.95 11.66 3.29
C ARG A 534 -46.43 12.33 4.59
N PRO A 535 -47.23 13.41 4.54
CA PRO A 535 -47.92 13.93 5.71
C PRO A 535 -49.07 13.00 6.09
N GLY A 536 -49.11 12.49 7.34
CA GLY A 536 -50.36 11.99 7.94
C GLY A 536 -50.39 10.58 8.55
N LEU A 537 -49.29 9.83 8.62
CA LEU A 537 -49.26 8.56 9.38
C LEU A 537 -48.07 8.56 10.36
N PRO A 538 -48.25 8.16 11.63
CA PRO A 538 -47.12 8.01 12.54
C PRO A 538 -46.18 6.92 11.99
N PRO A 539 -44.85 7.16 11.98
CA PRO A 539 -43.91 6.16 11.51
C PRO A 539 -44.00 4.90 12.37
N PRO A 540 -43.82 3.69 11.79
CA PRO A 540 -43.62 2.50 12.59
C PRO A 540 -42.40 2.75 13.49
N GLN A 541 -42.59 2.65 14.80
CA GLN A 541 -41.50 2.80 15.77
C GLN A 541 -40.38 1.81 15.42
N PRO A 542 -39.13 2.26 15.18
CA PRO A 542 -38.00 1.35 15.15
C PRO A 542 -37.87 0.69 16.53
N PRO A 543 -37.37 -0.57 16.61
CA PRO A 543 -37.18 -1.28 17.86
C PRO A 543 -36.31 -0.45 18.84
N PRO A 544 -36.57 -0.52 20.16
CA PRO A 544 -36.07 0.44 21.16
C PRO A 544 -34.59 0.24 21.55
N SER A 545 -33.68 -0.06 20.61
CA SER A 545 -32.28 -0.42 20.96
C SER A 545 -31.16 0.12 20.07
N ALA A 546 -31.40 1.09 19.18
CA ALA A 546 -30.30 1.75 18.47
C ALA A 546 -30.59 3.24 18.25
N SER A 547 -30.15 4.07 19.19
CA SER A 547 -30.06 5.51 19.03
C SER A 547 -28.90 5.86 18.09
N PRO A 548 -29.01 6.88 17.21
CA PRO A 548 -27.88 7.36 16.39
C PRO A 548 -26.64 7.76 17.22
N LEU A 549 -26.86 8.18 18.47
CA LEU A 549 -25.83 8.54 19.44
C LEU A 549 -24.94 7.35 19.84
N ASP A 550 -25.44 6.11 19.81
CA ASP A 550 -24.66 4.93 20.19
C ASP A 550 -23.68 4.49 19.09
N ASP A 551 -23.86 4.94 17.85
CA ASP A 551 -22.99 4.56 16.73
C ASP A 551 -21.88 5.60 16.48
N THR A 552 -22.08 6.88 16.83
CA THR A 552 -21.01 7.90 16.86
C THR A 552 -20.02 7.66 18.00
N THR A 553 -20.51 7.27 19.18
CA THR A 553 -19.65 6.92 20.33
C THR A 553 -18.77 5.71 20.02
N LYS A 554 -19.28 4.73 19.25
CA LYS A 554 -18.47 3.58 18.81
C LYS A 554 -17.34 3.95 17.86
N VAL A 555 -17.52 4.97 17.02
CA VAL A 555 -16.42 5.47 16.15
C VAL A 555 -15.34 6.12 17.01
N GLU A 556 -15.74 6.95 17.97
CA GLU A 556 -14.82 7.58 18.93
C GLU A 556 -14.09 6.53 19.78
N ASP A 557 -14.78 5.48 20.23
CA ASP A 557 -14.19 4.38 21.01
C ASP A 557 -13.13 3.61 20.21
N VAL A 558 -13.42 3.26 18.95
CA VAL A 558 -12.45 2.57 18.06
C VAL A 558 -11.24 3.46 17.77
N ILE A 559 -11.46 4.75 17.51
CA ILE A 559 -10.37 5.72 17.31
C ILE A 559 -9.52 5.82 18.58
N LYS A 560 -10.15 5.95 19.75
CA LYS A 560 -9.46 6.01 21.03
C LYS A 560 -8.61 4.77 21.27
N GLN A 561 -9.15 3.59 21.00
CA GLN A 561 -8.40 2.33 21.13
C GLN A 561 -7.22 2.25 20.17
N CYS A 562 -7.36 2.71 18.92
CA CYS A 562 -6.24 2.79 17.99
C CYS A 562 -5.12 3.71 18.53
N MET A 563 -5.50 4.77 19.24
CA MET A 563 -4.58 5.80 19.77
C MET A 563 -3.98 5.46 21.14
N GLU A 564 -4.53 4.45 21.82
CA GLU A 564 -3.93 3.80 22.97
C GLU A 564 -2.83 2.81 22.56
N SER A 565 -2.77 2.43 21.29
CA SER A 565 -1.73 1.55 20.77
C SER A 565 -0.35 2.22 20.74
N THR A 566 0.71 1.42 20.76
CA THR A 566 2.10 1.90 20.64
C THR A 566 2.54 2.04 19.17
N ASP A 567 1.73 1.56 18.23
CA ASP A 567 2.09 1.46 16.82
C ASP A 567 1.88 2.79 16.09
N GLN A 568 2.99 3.46 15.78
CA GLN A 568 2.96 4.76 15.12
C GLN A 568 2.42 4.69 13.70
N LEU A 569 2.58 3.56 12.99
CA LEU A 569 2.09 3.44 11.61
C LEU A 569 0.57 3.34 11.56
N LEU A 570 -0.04 2.62 12.51
CA LEU A 570 -1.50 2.61 12.65
C LEU A 570 -2.04 4.03 12.90
N HIS A 571 -1.37 4.81 13.76
CA HIS A 571 -1.76 6.21 13.99
C HIS A 571 -1.76 7.01 12.69
N MET A 572 -0.73 6.87 11.84
CA MET A 572 -0.67 7.58 10.55
C MET A 572 -1.84 7.22 9.64
N GLU A 573 -2.19 5.95 9.57
CA GLU A 573 -3.31 5.46 8.75
C GLU A 573 -4.67 5.99 9.24
N VAL A 574 -4.85 6.08 10.55
CA VAL A 574 -6.06 6.68 11.15
C VAL A 574 -6.09 8.20 10.94
N TYR A 575 -4.95 8.89 11.04
CA TYR A 575 -4.87 10.32 10.74
C TYR A 575 -5.20 10.62 9.28
N GLU A 576 -4.69 9.81 8.35
CA GLU A 576 -5.04 9.91 6.94
C GLU A 576 -6.53 9.67 6.71
N TRP A 577 -7.12 8.69 7.41
CA TRP A 577 -8.56 8.46 7.36
C TRP A 577 -9.37 9.67 7.89
N LEU A 578 -8.98 10.25 9.03
CA LEU A 578 -9.64 11.44 9.60
C LEU A 578 -9.57 12.65 8.67
N VAL A 579 -8.42 12.88 8.03
CA VAL A 579 -8.22 13.97 7.07
C VAL A 579 -9.04 13.76 5.81
N SER A 580 -9.02 12.56 5.23
CA SER A 580 -9.81 12.25 4.01
C SER A 580 -11.31 12.50 4.21
N HIS A 581 -11.77 12.42 5.44
CA HIS A 581 -13.15 12.67 5.81
C HIS A 581 -13.41 14.03 6.51
N ARG A 582 -12.45 14.96 6.48
CA ARG A 582 -12.53 16.33 6.99
C ARG A 582 -12.87 16.45 8.49
N LEU A 583 -12.52 15.47 9.31
CA LEU A 583 -12.70 15.49 10.77
C LEU A 583 -11.52 16.16 11.48
N TYR A 584 -11.27 17.43 11.14
CA TYR A 584 -10.11 18.16 11.64
C TYR A 584 -10.17 18.47 13.15
N GLY A 585 -11.37 18.65 13.70
CA GLY A 585 -11.58 18.87 15.13
C GLY A 585 -11.16 17.65 15.96
N ASP A 586 -11.63 16.47 15.56
CA ASP A 586 -11.35 15.20 16.23
C ASP A 586 -9.88 14.80 16.08
N LEU A 587 -9.26 15.11 14.94
CA LEU A 587 -7.82 14.90 14.72
C LEU A 587 -6.97 15.65 15.76
N ILE A 588 -7.35 16.89 16.08
CA ILE A 588 -6.59 17.73 17.01
C ILE A 588 -6.85 17.31 18.47
N THR A 589 -8.05 16.84 18.81
CA THR A 589 -8.36 16.39 20.18
C THR A 589 -7.71 15.05 20.52
N VAL A 590 -7.60 14.16 19.55
CA VAL A 590 -7.05 12.80 19.70
C VAL A 590 -5.52 12.76 19.51
N ALA A 591 -4.93 13.90 19.16
CA ALA A 591 -3.55 14.00 18.72
C ALA A 591 -2.51 13.38 19.70
N LYS A 592 -1.66 12.50 19.18
CA LYS A 592 -0.45 11.98 19.83
C LYS A 592 0.79 12.63 19.20
N PRO A 593 1.99 12.53 19.83
CA PRO A 593 3.22 13.05 19.24
C PRO A 593 3.54 12.53 17.81
N SER A 594 3.01 11.36 17.45
CA SER A 594 3.08 10.82 16.08
C SER A 594 2.40 11.71 15.03
N LEU A 595 1.40 12.52 15.42
CA LEU A 595 0.71 13.44 14.51
C LEU A 595 1.65 14.53 13.97
N GLU A 596 2.58 15.01 14.79
CA GLU A 596 3.57 16.01 14.36
C GLU A 596 4.43 15.47 13.21
N LEU A 597 4.88 14.21 13.32
CA LEU A 597 5.66 13.54 12.28
C LEU A 597 4.85 13.36 10.99
N PHE A 598 3.57 12.98 11.10
CA PHE A 598 2.64 12.86 9.97
C PHE A 598 2.46 14.19 9.25
N LEU A 599 2.11 15.24 10.00
CA LEU A 599 1.79 16.55 9.45
C LEU A 599 3.02 17.22 8.83
N LYS A 600 4.19 17.18 9.48
CA LYS A 600 5.44 17.71 8.90
C LYS A 600 5.79 17.07 7.57
N ARG A 601 5.59 15.75 7.44
CA ARG A 601 5.83 15.03 6.19
C ARG A 601 4.78 15.38 5.13
N ALA A 602 3.51 15.44 5.52
CA ALA A 602 2.42 15.81 4.62
C ALA A 602 2.61 17.23 4.06
N THR A 603 3.15 18.16 4.86
CA THR A 603 3.52 19.52 4.42
C THR A 603 4.78 19.58 3.57
N ALA A 604 5.77 18.71 3.84
CA ALA A 604 7.05 18.71 3.11
C ALA A 604 6.96 18.04 1.73
N SER A 605 5.90 17.30 1.43
CA SER A 605 5.73 16.60 0.15
C SER A 605 5.13 17.53 -0.91
N PRO A 606 5.91 17.97 -1.93
CA PRO A 606 5.44 18.91 -2.94
C PRO A 606 4.39 18.32 -3.91
N ALA A 607 4.14 17.01 -3.85
CA ALA A 607 3.20 16.30 -4.72
C ALA A 607 1.73 16.39 -4.25
N ARG A 608 1.46 16.82 -3.01
CA ARG A 608 0.09 16.92 -2.48
C ARG A 608 -0.49 18.32 -2.70
N ARG A 609 -1.65 18.40 -3.37
CA ARG A 609 -2.37 19.66 -3.58
C ARG A 609 -2.85 20.31 -2.26
N ASP A 610 -3.03 19.49 -1.22
CA ASP A 610 -3.58 19.90 0.08
C ASP A 610 -2.48 20.32 1.09
N ALA A 611 -1.23 20.52 0.65
CA ALA A 611 -0.10 20.86 1.54
C ALA A 611 -0.38 22.10 2.43
N ALA A 612 -1.15 23.07 1.91
CA ALA A 612 -1.60 24.23 2.67
C ALA A 612 -2.61 23.88 3.78
N GLU A 613 -3.51 22.93 3.56
CA GLU A 613 -4.45 22.46 4.59
C GLU A 613 -3.70 21.71 5.71
N PHE A 614 -2.71 20.89 5.36
CA PHE A 614 -1.88 20.20 6.35
C PHE A 614 -1.05 21.17 7.19
N ALA A 615 -0.51 22.24 6.59
CA ALA A 615 0.21 23.27 7.31
C ALA A 615 -0.72 24.08 8.22
N ASP A 616 -1.97 24.32 7.78
CA ASP A 616 -3.01 24.95 8.61
C ASP A 616 -3.37 24.09 9.84
N LEU A 617 -3.41 22.76 9.69
CA LEU A 617 -3.61 21.83 10.80
C LEU A 617 -2.39 21.77 11.73
N LEU A 618 -1.18 21.83 11.18
CA LEU A 618 0.07 21.72 11.95
C LEU A 618 0.25 22.89 12.91
N TRP A 619 -0.03 24.14 12.50
CA TRP A 619 0.08 25.28 13.42
C TRP A 619 -0.99 25.23 14.52
N LYS A 620 -2.22 24.79 14.21
CA LYS A 620 -3.30 24.58 15.21
C LYS A 620 -2.93 23.52 16.24
N TYR A 621 -2.27 22.45 15.80
CA TYR A 621 -1.72 21.43 16.70
C TYR A 621 -0.66 22.04 17.63
N HIS A 622 0.33 22.76 17.09
CA HIS A 622 1.37 23.38 17.90
C HIS A 622 0.83 24.43 18.89
N GLU A 623 -0.20 25.20 18.51
CA GLU A 623 -0.88 26.15 19.40
C GLU A 623 -1.54 25.45 20.59
N ARG A 624 -2.29 24.36 20.35
CA ARG A 624 -2.96 23.56 21.40
C ARG A 624 -1.96 22.91 22.37
N HIS A 625 -0.80 22.49 21.88
CA HIS A 625 0.25 21.86 22.68
C HIS A 625 1.24 22.85 23.31
N GLY A 626 0.99 24.17 23.23
CA GLY A 626 1.80 25.22 23.85
C GLY A 626 3.11 25.55 23.14
N ASN A 627 3.35 24.99 21.95
CA ASN A 627 4.59 25.17 21.19
C ASN A 627 4.45 26.35 20.22
N HIS A 628 4.19 27.55 20.75
CA HIS A 628 3.77 28.72 19.98
C HIS A 628 4.83 29.26 19.02
N SER A 629 6.13 29.05 19.29
CA SER A 629 7.22 29.45 18.39
C SER A 629 7.22 28.67 17.07
N ALA A 630 7.01 27.34 17.14
CA ALA A 630 6.88 26.49 15.96
C ALA A 630 5.62 26.84 15.15
N ALA A 631 4.50 27.11 15.83
CA ALA A 631 3.27 27.58 15.18
C ALA A 631 3.49 28.90 14.40
N ALA A 632 4.19 29.87 15.01
CA ALA A 632 4.51 31.14 14.37
C ALA A 632 5.41 30.98 13.14
N GLN A 633 6.40 30.08 13.17
CA GLN A 633 7.26 29.78 12.01
C GLN A 633 6.46 29.17 10.85
N ILE A 634 5.51 28.28 11.15
CA ILE A 634 4.64 27.69 10.11
C ILE A 634 3.72 28.75 9.51
N LEU A 635 3.08 29.58 10.35
CA LEU A 635 2.24 30.69 9.90
C LEU A 635 3.02 31.69 9.04
N TYR A 636 4.26 32.01 9.41
CA TYR A 636 5.16 32.85 8.62
C TYR A 636 5.48 32.24 7.25
N SER A 637 5.84 30.95 7.20
CA SER A 637 6.11 30.28 5.93
C SER A 637 4.87 30.18 5.04
N LEU A 638 3.68 29.95 5.62
CA LEU A 638 2.40 30.01 4.89
C LEU A 638 2.13 31.40 4.31
N ALA A 639 2.34 32.46 5.11
CA ALA A 639 2.15 33.83 4.66
C ALA A 639 3.12 34.25 3.55
N LYS A 640 4.34 33.69 3.51
CA LYS A 640 5.38 34.01 2.51
C LYS A 640 5.30 33.16 1.24
N THR A 641 4.62 32.02 1.26
CA THR A 641 4.54 31.09 0.11
C THR A 641 3.88 31.78 -1.09
N PRO A 642 4.56 31.93 -2.25
CA PRO A 642 3.98 32.61 -3.41
C PRO A 642 2.87 31.77 -4.06
N GLY A 643 1.81 32.42 -4.52
CA GLY A 643 0.71 31.77 -5.26
C GLY A 643 -0.63 32.50 -5.13
N GLU A 644 -1.54 32.23 -6.06
CA GLU A 644 -2.89 32.81 -6.13
C GLU A 644 -3.91 32.12 -5.22
N ASN A 645 -3.54 31.01 -4.56
CA ASN A 645 -4.44 30.23 -3.72
C ASN A 645 -4.82 30.94 -2.39
N LEU A 646 -4.05 31.95 -1.98
CA LEU A 646 -4.25 32.70 -0.74
C LEU A 646 -4.41 34.19 -1.06
N THR A 647 -5.44 34.82 -0.49
CA THR A 647 -5.63 36.28 -0.62
C THR A 647 -4.67 37.03 0.30
N LEU A 648 -4.37 38.30 -0.03
CA LEU A 648 -3.54 39.14 0.83
C LEU A 648 -4.10 39.27 2.26
N GLU A 649 -5.42 39.32 2.40
CA GLU A 649 -6.09 39.38 3.70
C GLU A 649 -5.88 38.11 4.55
N GLN A 650 -5.89 36.93 3.92
CA GLN A 650 -5.55 35.68 4.60
C GLN A 650 -4.07 35.67 5.04
N ARG A 651 -3.16 36.19 4.22
CA ARG A 651 -1.73 36.32 4.56
C ARG A 651 -1.52 37.27 5.75
N ILE A 652 -2.20 38.41 5.76
CA ILE A 652 -2.20 39.36 6.89
C ILE A 652 -2.74 38.68 8.15
N THR A 653 -3.82 37.91 8.02
CA THR A 653 -4.39 37.15 9.15
C THR A 653 -3.40 36.12 9.69
N TYR A 654 -2.65 35.42 8.82
CA TYR A 654 -1.60 34.48 9.26
C TYR A 654 -0.45 35.20 9.96
N LEU A 655 0.02 36.34 9.44
CA LEU A 655 1.05 37.15 10.11
C LEU A 655 0.57 37.68 11.47
N ALA A 656 -0.65 38.21 11.55
CA ALA A 656 -1.23 38.69 12.80
C ALA A 656 -1.36 37.56 13.85
N LYS A 657 -1.75 36.36 13.42
CA LYS A 657 -1.76 35.16 14.29
C LYS A 657 -0.35 34.74 14.70
N ALA A 658 0.64 34.81 13.81
CA ALA A 658 2.03 34.50 14.14
C ALA A 658 2.56 35.45 15.24
N VAL A 659 2.29 36.76 15.11
CA VAL A 659 2.61 37.76 16.13
C VAL A 659 1.90 37.45 17.45
N LEU A 660 0.60 37.10 17.41
CA LEU A 660 -0.15 36.70 18.61
C LEU A 660 0.48 35.49 19.31
N CYS A 661 0.84 34.44 18.56
CA CYS A 661 1.52 33.26 19.09
C CYS A 661 2.85 33.62 19.75
N MET A 662 3.64 34.51 19.14
CA MET A 662 4.93 34.95 19.69
C MET A 662 4.82 35.83 20.94
N ARG A 663 3.70 36.54 21.11
CA ARG A 663 3.40 37.35 22.30
C ARG A 663 2.83 36.56 23.48
N SER A 664 2.61 35.25 23.33
CA SER A 664 2.14 34.39 24.43
C SER A 664 3.22 34.21 25.51
N ASP A 665 2.79 34.11 26.78
CA ASP A 665 3.61 34.19 28.01
C ASP A 665 4.82 33.23 28.09
N GLN A 666 4.91 32.20 27.24
CA GLN A 666 5.97 31.19 27.29
C GLN A 666 7.15 31.45 26.33
N VAL A 667 7.01 32.37 25.36
CA VAL A 667 7.96 32.50 24.23
C VAL A 667 8.87 33.72 24.34
N GLY A 668 8.43 34.78 25.01
CA GLY A 668 9.04 36.12 24.97
C GLY A 668 10.41 36.29 25.66
N CYS A 669 10.98 35.26 26.29
CA CYS A 669 12.22 35.39 27.08
C CYS A 669 13.51 35.11 26.29
N ALA A 670 13.44 34.57 25.07
CA ALA A 670 14.63 34.22 24.30
C ALA A 670 15.02 35.33 23.28
N PRO A 671 16.27 35.84 23.28
CA PRO A 671 16.68 36.94 22.41
C PRO A 671 16.45 36.70 20.91
N HIS A 672 16.68 35.47 20.42
CA HIS A 672 16.46 35.10 19.02
C HIS A 672 14.99 35.08 18.60
N LEU A 673 14.08 34.80 19.55
CA LEU A 673 12.63 34.83 19.33
C LEU A 673 12.11 36.28 19.31
N GLY A 674 12.75 37.19 20.05
CA GLY A 674 12.49 38.62 19.98
C GLY A 674 12.85 39.25 18.63
N VAL A 675 13.99 38.85 18.03
CA VAL A 675 14.35 39.28 16.66
C VAL A 675 13.29 38.80 15.66
N PHE A 676 12.89 37.53 15.73
CA PHE A 676 11.85 36.99 14.86
C PHE A 676 10.49 37.67 15.06
N LEU A 677 10.13 38.06 16.29
CA LEU A 677 8.92 38.84 16.55
C LEU A 677 8.96 40.19 15.83
N HIS A 678 10.07 40.92 15.94
CA HIS A 678 10.22 42.20 15.22
C HIS A 678 10.16 42.01 13.71
N GLU A 679 10.80 40.96 13.16
CA GLU A 679 10.65 40.64 11.74
C GLU A 679 9.18 40.43 11.34
N LEU A 680 8.40 39.70 12.14
CA LEU A 680 6.97 39.49 11.87
C LEU A 680 6.15 40.78 11.97
N GLU A 681 6.48 41.68 12.90
CA GLU A 681 5.87 43.00 13.02
C GLU A 681 6.16 43.84 11.78
N ASP A 682 7.42 43.89 11.32
CA ASP A 682 7.82 44.58 10.10
C ASP A 682 7.06 44.04 8.87
N TYR A 683 6.99 42.70 8.71
CA TYR A 683 6.22 42.10 7.62
C TYR A 683 4.73 42.43 7.69
N LEU A 684 4.15 42.49 8.90
CA LEU A 684 2.75 42.83 9.09
C LEU A 684 2.48 44.30 8.72
N GLU A 685 3.38 45.22 9.06
CA GLU A 685 3.30 46.62 8.67
C GLU A 685 3.36 46.78 7.15
N VAL A 686 4.33 46.15 6.50
CA VAL A 686 4.45 46.17 5.03
C VAL A 686 3.24 45.54 4.34
N ALA A 687 2.72 44.43 4.87
CA ALA A 687 1.53 43.78 4.32
C ALA A 687 0.27 44.67 4.45
N ASN A 688 0.15 45.44 5.54
CA ASN A 688 -0.93 46.42 5.69
C ASN A 688 -0.80 47.58 4.69
N VAL A 689 0.42 48.05 4.42
CA VAL A 689 0.66 49.04 3.34
C VAL A 689 0.32 48.46 1.98
N GLN A 690 0.70 47.21 1.71
CA GLN A 690 0.32 46.49 0.50
C GLN A 690 -1.21 46.37 0.34
N LYS A 691 -1.94 46.14 1.45
CA LYS A 691 -3.42 46.14 1.46
C LYS A 691 -3.97 47.52 1.10
N LYS A 692 -3.41 48.61 1.66
CA LYS A 692 -3.81 49.98 1.28
C LYS A 692 -3.60 50.25 -0.21
N VAL A 693 -2.46 49.81 -0.78
CA VAL A 693 -2.19 49.92 -2.23
C VAL A 693 -3.21 49.13 -3.04
N LEU A 694 -3.55 47.91 -2.62
CA LEU A 694 -4.56 47.07 -3.25
C LEU A 694 -5.96 47.70 -3.21
N ASP A 695 -6.36 48.25 -2.05
CA ASP A 695 -7.67 48.91 -1.86
C ASP A 695 -7.77 50.20 -2.70
N ALA A 696 -6.68 50.97 -2.79
CA ALA A 696 -6.60 52.16 -3.63
C ALA A 696 -6.68 51.82 -5.13
N LEU A 697 -5.95 50.79 -5.59
CA LEU A 697 -5.98 50.35 -6.99
C LEU A 697 -7.32 49.74 -7.40
N SER A 698 -7.94 48.95 -6.51
CA SER A 698 -9.26 48.37 -6.76
C SER A 698 -10.36 49.42 -6.82
N SER A 699 -10.24 50.51 -6.06
CA SER A 699 -11.13 51.68 -6.16
C SER A 699 -10.92 52.50 -7.44
N SER A 700 -9.73 52.40 -8.05
CA SER A 700 -9.30 53.15 -9.24
C SER A 700 -9.43 52.37 -10.56
N LEU A 701 -10.08 51.20 -10.52
CA LEU A 701 -10.06 50.17 -11.57
C LEU A 701 -10.51 50.68 -12.96
N SER A 702 -11.38 51.70 -13.00
CA SER A 702 -11.94 52.25 -14.24
C SER A 702 -10.95 53.12 -15.05
N LEU A 703 -9.83 53.55 -14.46
CA LEU A 703 -8.88 54.47 -15.10
C LEU A 703 -7.68 53.77 -15.78
N HIS A 704 -7.37 52.52 -15.44
CA HIS A 704 -6.11 51.89 -15.85
C HIS A 704 -6.29 50.46 -16.36
N ARG A 705 -6.02 50.24 -17.67
CA ARG A 705 -6.13 48.95 -18.37
C ARG A 705 -5.19 47.84 -17.85
N GLN A 706 -4.17 48.19 -17.06
CA GLN A 706 -3.19 47.26 -16.47
C GLN A 706 -3.45 46.99 -14.97
N ALA A 707 -4.51 47.56 -14.39
CA ALA A 707 -4.80 47.42 -12.96
C ALA A 707 -5.10 45.97 -12.54
N ASP A 708 -5.72 45.17 -13.41
CA ASP A 708 -6.06 43.76 -13.10
C ASP A 708 -4.82 42.89 -12.86
N ASP A 709 -3.77 43.03 -13.69
CA ASP A 709 -2.52 42.28 -13.52
C ASP A 709 -1.76 42.74 -12.27
N ALA A 710 -1.80 44.04 -11.97
CA ALA A 710 -1.23 44.60 -10.74
C ALA A 710 -1.95 44.06 -9.48
N ILE A 711 -3.28 43.97 -9.51
CA ILE A 711 -4.09 43.41 -8.42
C ILE A 711 -3.81 41.92 -8.21
N ARG A 712 -3.63 41.14 -9.29
CA ARG A 712 -3.20 39.74 -9.17
C ARG A 712 -1.82 39.62 -8.51
N ARG A 713 -0.86 40.44 -8.95
CA ARG A 713 0.50 40.44 -8.36
C ARG A 713 0.47 40.80 -6.88
N LEU A 714 -0.31 41.83 -6.49
CA LEU A 714 -0.49 42.24 -5.10
C LEU A 714 -1.15 41.18 -4.20
N ASN A 715 -1.93 40.25 -4.76
CA ASN A 715 -2.48 39.13 -3.98
C ASN A 715 -1.56 37.90 -3.96
N SER A 716 -0.69 37.75 -4.96
CA SER A 716 0.11 36.54 -5.16
C SER A 716 1.27 36.35 -4.18
N CYS A 717 1.84 37.42 -3.61
CA CYS A 717 2.97 37.35 -2.70
C CYS A 717 3.07 38.59 -1.80
N LEU A 718 3.85 38.49 -0.71
CA LEU A 718 4.25 39.64 0.10
C LEU A 718 5.40 40.36 -0.61
N LEU A 719 5.21 41.64 -0.91
CA LEU A 719 6.17 42.46 -1.65
C LEU A 719 7.02 43.29 -0.68
N THR A 720 8.19 43.69 -1.14
CA THR A 720 9.05 44.62 -0.39
C THR A 720 8.53 46.05 -0.53
N ILE A 721 8.88 46.91 0.44
CA ILE A 721 8.53 48.34 0.42
C ILE A 721 9.00 49.03 -0.87
N THR A 722 10.20 48.70 -1.34
CA THR A 722 10.77 49.27 -2.58
C THR A 722 9.97 48.86 -3.81
N GLU A 723 9.54 47.60 -3.89
CA GLU A 723 8.68 47.12 -4.98
C GLU A 723 7.30 47.79 -4.91
N LEU A 724 6.70 47.92 -3.73
CA LEU A 724 5.43 48.63 -3.56
C LEU A 724 5.52 50.08 -4.03
N TYR A 725 6.66 50.74 -3.81
CA TYR A 725 6.87 52.10 -4.27
C TYR A 725 7.06 52.18 -5.79
N ALA A 726 8.05 51.46 -6.33
CA ALA A 726 8.47 51.60 -7.72
C ALA A 726 7.51 50.96 -8.73
N ASP A 727 6.94 49.80 -8.41
CA ASP A 727 6.11 49.03 -9.34
C ASP A 727 4.61 49.41 -9.24
N PHE A 728 4.18 50.02 -8.13
CA PHE A 728 2.76 50.30 -7.87
C PHE A 728 2.47 51.76 -7.47
N ALA A 729 3.09 52.29 -6.43
CA ALA A 729 2.72 53.63 -5.96
C ALA A 729 3.13 54.72 -6.97
N GLU A 730 4.31 54.61 -7.60
CA GLU A 730 4.80 55.55 -8.61
C GLU A 730 4.02 55.50 -9.93
N PRO A 731 3.84 54.34 -10.60
CA PRO A 731 3.21 54.29 -11.93
C PRO A 731 1.73 54.67 -11.92
N TYR A 732 1.04 54.42 -10.81
CA TYR A 732 -0.40 54.69 -10.64
C TYR A 732 -0.68 56.00 -9.88
N ASN A 733 0.34 56.80 -9.56
CA ASN A 733 0.21 58.07 -8.84
C ASN A 733 -0.58 57.97 -7.51
N LEU A 734 -0.33 56.91 -6.73
CA LEU A 734 -1.02 56.67 -5.46
C LEU A 734 -0.34 57.45 -4.32
N TRP A 735 -0.57 58.76 -4.26
CA TRP A 735 0.18 59.66 -3.36
C TRP A 735 0.04 59.35 -1.87
N GLU A 736 -1.17 58.98 -1.42
CA GLU A 736 -1.41 58.56 -0.03
C GLU A 736 -0.66 57.25 0.31
N CYS A 737 -0.59 56.32 -0.65
CA CYS A 737 0.19 55.11 -0.49
C CYS A 737 1.70 55.39 -0.47
N LYS A 738 2.20 56.33 -1.29
CA LYS A 738 3.61 56.78 -1.23
C LYS A 738 3.95 57.32 0.15
N LEU A 739 3.05 58.10 0.76
CA LEU A 739 3.24 58.63 2.10
C LEU A 739 3.26 57.51 3.17
N ALA A 740 2.33 56.55 3.07
CA ALA A 740 2.32 55.38 3.97
C ALA A 740 3.56 54.48 3.82
N ILE A 741 4.09 54.35 2.59
CA ILE A 741 5.33 53.62 2.32
C ILE A 741 6.52 54.33 2.97
N ILE A 742 6.64 55.65 2.82
CA ILE A 742 7.74 56.43 3.39
C ILE A 742 7.71 56.33 4.92
N ASP A 743 6.52 56.43 5.52
CA ASP A 743 6.32 56.31 6.96
C ASP A 743 6.85 54.98 7.51
N VAL A 744 6.42 53.86 6.93
CA VAL A 744 6.88 52.52 7.35
C VAL A 744 8.37 52.29 7.05
N SER A 745 8.89 52.86 5.97
CA SER A 745 10.31 52.72 5.61
C SER A 745 11.27 53.52 6.50
N GLY A 746 10.77 54.52 7.24
CA GLY A 746 11.59 55.48 7.97
C GLY A 746 12.46 56.39 7.09
N HIS A 747 12.16 56.49 5.78
CA HIS A 747 12.94 57.30 4.84
C HIS A 747 12.74 58.81 5.10
N ASP A 748 13.85 59.53 5.27
CA ASP A 748 13.86 60.95 5.66
C ASP A 748 14.34 61.83 4.51
N ASP A 749 13.46 62.09 3.54
CA ASP A 749 13.67 63.05 2.45
C ASP A 749 12.54 64.07 2.46
N LEU A 750 12.82 65.24 3.04
CA LEU A 750 11.87 66.33 3.18
C LEU A 750 11.39 66.86 1.82
N ASP A 751 12.24 66.91 0.80
CA ASP A 751 11.87 67.41 -0.53
C ASP A 751 10.93 66.42 -1.24
N LEU A 752 11.14 65.11 -1.05
CA LEU A 752 10.21 64.09 -1.53
C LEU A 752 8.87 64.16 -0.80
N ILE A 753 8.88 64.27 0.53
CA ILE A 753 7.66 64.37 1.35
C ILE A 753 6.86 65.61 0.95
N GLN A 754 7.51 66.77 0.81
CA GLN A 754 6.86 68.00 0.36
C GLN A 754 6.24 67.85 -1.04
N ARG A 755 6.98 67.26 -2.00
CA ARG A 755 6.44 66.97 -3.34
C ARG A 755 5.23 66.04 -3.31
N ILE A 756 5.22 65.02 -2.45
CA ILE A 756 4.06 64.13 -2.30
C ILE A 756 2.86 64.92 -1.78
N TRP A 757 3.05 65.74 -0.75
CA TRP A 757 1.98 66.59 -0.21
C TRP A 757 1.45 67.59 -1.22
N ASP A 758 2.31 68.22 -2.02
CA ASP A 758 1.89 69.12 -3.10
C ASP A 758 0.96 68.40 -4.08
N ASN A 759 1.30 67.16 -4.46
CA ASN A 759 0.47 66.35 -5.35
C ASN A 759 -0.83 65.89 -4.69
N ILE A 760 -0.83 65.52 -3.40
CA ILE A 760 -2.07 65.19 -2.64
C ILE A 760 -3.01 66.38 -2.65
N ILE A 761 -2.50 67.57 -2.31
CA ILE A 761 -3.28 68.80 -2.27
C ILE A 761 -3.82 69.15 -3.66
N GLN A 762 -2.98 69.07 -4.69
CA GLN A 762 -3.41 69.33 -6.07
C GLN A 762 -4.44 68.32 -6.59
N ASP A 763 -4.32 67.03 -6.27
CA ASP A 763 -5.28 66.01 -6.68
C ASP A 763 -6.64 66.21 -6.02
N GLU A 764 -6.66 66.57 -4.73
CA GLU A 764 -7.88 66.91 -4.00
C GLU A 764 -8.54 68.19 -4.53
N LEU A 765 -7.74 69.19 -4.91
CA LEU A 765 -8.22 70.40 -5.59
C LEU A 765 -8.82 70.11 -6.97
N ARG A 766 -8.23 69.19 -7.74
CA ARG A 766 -8.78 68.76 -9.04
C ARG A 766 -10.12 68.05 -8.87
N LYS A 767 -10.26 67.18 -7.87
CA LYS A 767 -11.52 66.49 -7.54
C LYS A 767 -12.62 67.47 -7.11
N SER A 768 -12.25 68.58 -6.47
CA SER A 768 -13.18 69.59 -5.94
C SER A 768 -13.44 70.79 -6.87
N THR A 769 -13.03 70.71 -8.15
CA THR A 769 -13.13 71.85 -9.12
C THR A 769 -14.55 72.44 -9.24
N SER A 770 -15.60 71.64 -9.04
CA SER A 770 -17.01 72.06 -9.16
C SER A 770 -17.61 72.71 -7.90
N LEU A 771 -16.88 72.76 -6.78
CA LEU A 771 -17.39 73.29 -5.50
C LEU A 771 -17.13 74.79 -5.35
N ALA A 772 -17.81 75.43 -4.39
CA ALA A 772 -17.54 76.83 -4.05
C ALA A 772 -16.13 76.98 -3.44
N PRO A 773 -15.48 78.16 -3.53
CA PRO A 773 -14.13 78.40 -3.01
C PRO A 773 -13.93 78.00 -1.54
N GLU A 774 -14.91 78.30 -0.68
CA GLU A 774 -14.86 77.92 0.74
C GLU A 774 -14.95 76.40 0.95
N ASP A 775 -15.79 75.72 0.16
CA ASP A 775 -15.95 74.27 0.22
C ASP A 775 -14.70 73.55 -0.30
N LYS A 776 -13.99 74.11 -1.30
CA LYS A 776 -12.71 73.57 -1.80
C LYS A 776 -11.64 73.54 -0.71
N VAL A 777 -11.45 74.67 -0.02
CA VAL A 777 -10.50 74.75 1.11
C VAL A 777 -10.94 73.83 2.24
N GLY A 778 -12.26 73.72 2.50
CA GLY A 778 -12.83 72.79 3.47
C GLY A 778 -12.51 71.32 3.19
N VAL A 779 -12.61 70.87 1.94
CA VAL A 779 -12.30 69.49 1.53
C VAL A 779 -10.81 69.19 1.67
N VAL A 780 -9.93 70.10 1.22
CA VAL A 780 -8.47 69.93 1.38
C VAL A 780 -8.08 69.90 2.86
N LEU A 781 -8.65 70.79 3.69
CA LEU A 781 -8.42 70.80 5.13
C LEU A 781 -8.94 69.52 5.80
N ALA A 782 -10.08 68.99 5.37
CA ALA A 782 -10.58 67.70 5.84
C ALA A 782 -9.61 66.55 5.49
N LYS A 783 -9.04 66.57 4.28
CA LYS A 783 -8.05 65.57 3.85
C LYS A 783 -6.74 65.64 4.63
N VAL A 784 -6.22 66.86 4.84
CA VAL A 784 -5.02 67.09 5.68
C VAL A 784 -5.31 66.72 7.13
N LYS A 785 -6.53 66.93 7.62
CA LYS A 785 -6.94 66.50 8.96
C LYS A 785 -6.98 64.99 9.09
N GLU A 786 -7.57 64.28 8.13
CA GLU A 786 -7.61 62.82 8.08
C GLU A 786 -6.19 62.24 8.17
N LEU A 787 -5.30 62.63 7.25
CA LEU A 787 -3.92 62.17 7.22
C LEU A 787 -3.12 62.68 8.43
N GLY A 788 -3.36 63.90 8.89
CA GLY A 788 -2.72 64.47 10.07
C GLY A 788 -3.01 63.65 11.32
N THR A 789 -4.24 63.20 11.53
CA THR A 789 -4.58 62.34 12.68
C THR A 789 -3.86 60.98 12.64
N GLN A 790 -3.51 60.51 11.44
CA GLN A 790 -2.77 59.27 11.25
C GLN A 790 -1.27 59.42 11.52
N TYR A 791 -0.65 60.52 11.08
CA TYR A 791 0.81 60.67 11.10
C TYR A 791 1.37 61.54 12.25
N LEU A 792 0.55 62.36 12.92
CA LEU A 792 1.05 63.35 13.88
C LEU A 792 1.73 62.75 15.13
N VAL A 793 1.28 61.58 15.59
CA VAL A 793 1.73 61.00 16.86
C VAL A 793 3.03 60.21 16.72
N SER A 794 3.46 59.87 15.49
CA SER A 794 4.58 58.93 15.31
C SER A 794 5.46 59.13 14.07
N SER A 795 5.18 60.11 13.19
CA SER A 795 5.84 60.20 11.88
C SER A 795 6.45 61.56 11.52
N ARG A 796 7.61 61.53 10.84
CA ARG A 796 8.22 62.71 10.18
C ARG A 796 7.54 63.08 8.87
N CYS A 797 6.59 62.27 8.40
CA CYS A 797 5.88 62.45 7.13
C CYS A 797 4.87 63.61 7.15
N PHE A 798 4.67 64.29 8.28
CA PHE A 798 3.74 65.42 8.41
C PHE A 798 4.49 66.75 8.69
N PRO A 799 4.97 67.46 7.65
CA PRO A 799 5.75 68.69 7.83
C PRO A 799 4.83 69.87 8.18
N VAL A 800 4.49 70.02 9.46
CA VAL A 800 3.50 70.99 9.99
C VAL A 800 3.70 72.41 9.45
N ALA A 801 4.92 72.96 9.54
CA ALA A 801 5.19 74.33 9.11
C ALA A 801 5.00 74.53 7.59
N TYR A 802 5.38 73.53 6.79
CA TYR A 802 5.23 73.56 5.33
C TYR A 802 3.76 73.45 4.93
N LEU A 803 3.01 72.50 5.52
CA LEU A 803 1.59 72.30 5.23
C LEU A 803 0.77 73.52 5.66
N MET A 804 1.05 74.10 6.83
CA MET A 804 0.40 75.35 7.25
C MET A 804 0.69 76.48 6.25
N TRP A 805 1.92 76.60 5.75
CA TRP A 805 2.29 77.63 4.77
C TRP A 805 1.57 77.45 3.42
N GLN A 806 1.49 76.21 2.92
CA GLN A 806 0.78 75.89 1.69
C GLN A 806 -0.73 76.13 1.81
N LEU A 807 -1.34 75.67 2.91
CA LEU A 807 -2.77 75.80 3.13
C LEU A 807 -3.20 77.26 3.37
N GLU A 808 -2.35 78.06 4.01
CA GLU A 808 -2.62 79.50 4.15
C GLU A 808 -2.53 80.23 2.81
N GLN A 809 -1.61 79.85 1.92
CA GLN A 809 -1.58 80.39 0.56
C GLN A 809 -2.84 80.02 -0.24
N LEU A 810 -3.29 78.77 -0.13
CA LEU A 810 -4.54 78.33 -0.75
C LEU A 810 -5.76 79.06 -0.18
N SER A 811 -5.82 79.23 1.14
CA SER A 811 -6.88 79.97 1.82
C SER A 811 -6.88 81.45 1.43
N CYS A 812 -5.70 82.06 1.21
CA CYS A 812 -5.55 83.40 0.67
C CYS A 812 -6.09 83.51 -0.76
N LEU A 813 -5.70 82.59 -1.65
CA LEU A 813 -6.11 82.57 -3.05
C LEU A 813 -7.62 82.34 -3.24
N GLU A 814 -8.23 81.45 -2.45
CA GLU A 814 -9.68 81.15 -2.51
C GLU A 814 -10.53 82.05 -1.59
N ASN A 815 -9.90 83.01 -0.88
CA ASN A 815 -10.52 83.94 0.07
C ASN A 815 -11.35 83.26 1.19
N ALA A 816 -10.87 82.13 1.72
CA ALA A 816 -11.55 81.38 2.78
C ALA A 816 -11.41 82.03 4.17
N SER A 817 -12.17 81.54 5.16
CA SER A 817 -12.13 82.05 6.53
C SER A 817 -10.73 81.93 7.15
N ARG A 818 -10.27 83.04 7.75
CA ARG A 818 -8.91 83.23 8.30
C ARG A 818 -8.63 82.37 9.54
N SER A 819 -9.65 81.71 10.07
CA SER A 819 -9.52 80.81 11.22
C SER A 819 -9.42 79.34 10.86
N ASN A 820 -9.71 78.96 9.60
CA ASN A 820 -9.92 77.56 9.23
C ASN A 820 -8.64 76.72 9.33
N VAL A 821 -7.51 77.23 8.84
CA VAL A 821 -6.25 76.46 8.78
C VAL A 821 -5.74 76.17 10.19
N PHE A 822 -5.49 77.18 11.02
CA PHE A 822 -4.98 76.94 12.37
C PHE A 822 -5.95 76.18 13.28
N ASN A 823 -7.28 76.35 13.12
CA ASN A 823 -8.25 75.55 13.85
C ASN A 823 -8.22 74.07 13.43
N THR A 824 -7.95 73.80 12.15
CA THR A 824 -7.76 72.44 11.65
C THR A 824 -6.54 71.79 12.29
N PHE A 825 -5.38 72.44 12.27
CA PHE A 825 -4.15 71.92 12.93
C PHE A 825 -4.31 71.77 14.45
N TYR A 826 -5.05 72.67 15.09
CA TYR A 826 -5.42 72.50 16.50
C TYR A 826 -6.24 71.22 16.72
N SER A 827 -7.21 70.95 15.85
CA SER A 827 -8.04 69.74 15.94
C SER A 827 -7.29 68.43 15.66
N ILE A 828 -6.13 68.49 14.97
CA ILE A 828 -5.24 67.34 14.74
C ILE A 828 -4.39 67.04 15.99
N GLY A 829 -4.15 68.04 16.85
CA GLY A 829 -3.37 67.90 18.08
C GLY A 829 -2.11 68.78 18.16
N ILE A 830 -1.92 69.72 17.21
CA ILE A 830 -0.84 70.71 17.30
C ILE A 830 -1.12 71.67 18.44
N THR A 831 -0.10 71.88 19.29
CA THR A 831 -0.26 72.76 20.44
C THR A 831 -0.31 74.23 20.01
N PHE A 832 -1.14 75.01 20.68
CA PHE A 832 -1.29 76.43 20.38
C PHE A 832 0.05 77.23 20.41
N PRO A 833 1.01 76.99 21.33
CA PRO A 833 2.33 77.62 21.27
C PRO A 833 3.10 77.33 19.96
N GLN A 834 3.08 76.08 19.48
CA GLN A 834 3.76 75.70 18.23
C GLN A 834 3.15 76.41 17.02
N THR A 835 1.82 76.55 16.99
CA THR A 835 1.10 77.30 15.96
C THR A 835 1.54 78.78 15.94
N VAL A 836 1.64 79.43 17.10
CA VAL A 836 2.11 80.83 17.22
C VAL A 836 3.54 80.99 16.72
N ASP A 837 4.44 80.08 17.08
CA ASP A 837 5.83 80.11 16.63
C ASP A 837 5.97 79.94 15.11
N ILE A 838 5.13 79.10 14.51
CA ILE A 838 5.08 78.92 13.05
C ILE A 838 4.62 80.21 12.37
N TYR A 839 3.53 80.84 12.83
CA TYR A 839 3.08 82.12 12.28
C TYR A 839 4.08 83.26 12.50
N LYS A 840 4.77 83.30 13.65
CA LYS A 840 5.86 84.25 13.91
C LYS A 840 6.98 84.10 12.87
N LYS A 841 7.38 82.86 12.55
CA LYS A 841 8.37 82.58 11.50
C LYS A 841 7.88 82.97 10.11
N MET A 842 6.64 82.65 9.75
CA MET A 842 6.04 83.04 8.47
C MET A 842 6.00 84.57 8.30
N TYR A 843 5.67 85.29 9.37
CA TYR A 843 5.62 86.75 9.36
C TYR A 843 7.01 87.36 9.19
N ILE A 844 8.02 86.85 9.92
CA ILE A 844 9.41 87.29 9.80
C ILE A 844 9.98 87.04 8.39
N MET A 845 9.61 85.93 7.76
CA MET A 845 10.05 85.59 6.40
C MET A 845 9.62 86.65 5.37
N ASN A 846 8.53 87.38 5.65
CA ASN A 846 8.03 88.53 4.87
C ASN A 846 7.97 88.25 3.34
N ASP A 847 7.39 87.11 2.99
CA ASP A 847 7.24 86.67 1.61
C ASP A 847 6.22 87.56 0.87
N ARG A 848 6.51 87.90 -0.39
CA ARG A 848 5.61 88.67 -1.26
C ARG A 848 4.47 87.83 -1.81
N CYS A 849 4.45 86.52 -1.55
CA CYS A 849 3.41 85.62 -2.04
C CYS A 849 2.00 86.09 -1.65
N TRP A 850 1.79 86.67 -0.47
CA TRP A 850 0.47 87.16 -0.05
C TRP A 850 -0.08 88.28 -0.94
N ALA A 851 0.80 89.20 -1.37
CA ALA A 851 0.44 90.27 -2.29
C ALA A 851 0.14 89.75 -3.70
N SER A 852 0.88 88.73 -4.18
CA SER A 852 0.61 88.12 -5.49
C SER A 852 -0.69 87.32 -5.53
N HIS A 853 -1.12 86.77 -4.38
CA HIS A 853 -2.39 86.05 -4.24
C HIS A 853 -3.60 86.95 -3.93
N GLY A 854 -3.41 88.29 -3.88
CA GLY A 854 -4.48 89.27 -3.85
C GLY A 854 -4.73 89.97 -2.50
N ASN A 855 -4.07 89.55 -1.41
CA ASN A 855 -4.19 90.22 -0.10
C ASN A 855 -2.82 90.34 0.61
N GLU A 856 -2.22 91.53 0.56
CA GLU A 856 -0.95 91.83 1.24
C GLU A 856 -1.04 91.74 2.78
N PHE A 857 -2.23 91.93 3.36
CA PHE A 857 -2.46 91.92 4.81
C PHE A 857 -2.99 90.58 5.34
N TYR A 858 -3.11 89.56 4.48
CA TYR A 858 -3.73 88.27 4.81
C TYR A 858 -3.17 87.64 6.09
N LEU A 859 -1.83 87.53 6.19
CA LEU A 859 -1.19 86.92 7.36
C LEU A 859 -1.46 87.71 8.65
N ILE A 860 -1.62 89.04 8.54
CA ILE A 860 -1.93 89.89 9.69
C ILE A 860 -3.39 89.70 10.13
N GLU A 861 -4.32 89.52 9.19
CA GLU A 861 -5.70 89.14 9.49
C GLU A 861 -5.78 87.78 10.20
N VAL A 862 -4.97 86.80 9.77
CA VAL A 862 -4.88 85.47 10.40
C VAL A 862 -4.31 85.58 11.82
N ILE A 863 -3.26 86.37 12.04
CA ILE A 863 -2.69 86.61 13.38
C ILE A 863 -3.72 87.30 14.31
N ALA A 864 -4.50 88.25 13.79
CA ALA A 864 -5.59 88.87 14.55
C ALA A 864 -6.66 87.83 14.94
N SER A 865 -7.08 86.97 14.01
CA SER A 865 -8.03 85.88 14.28
C SER A 865 -7.47 84.81 15.23
N LEU A 866 -6.17 84.53 15.18
CA LEU A 866 -5.49 83.64 16.13
C LEU A 866 -5.51 84.21 17.55
N ALA A 867 -5.24 85.50 17.70
CA ALA A 867 -5.31 86.21 18.97
C ALA A 867 -6.74 86.26 19.53
N GLU A 868 -7.73 86.59 18.69
CA GLU A 868 -9.16 86.56 19.05
C GLU A 868 -9.59 85.16 19.52
N THR A 869 -9.08 84.10 18.88
CA THR A 869 -9.38 82.71 19.27
C THR A 869 -8.83 82.36 20.65
N LEU A 870 -7.61 82.80 20.97
CA LEU A 870 -7.03 82.63 22.32
C LEU A 870 -7.83 83.40 23.39
N ILE A 871 -8.22 84.63 23.05
CA ILE A 871 -8.99 85.51 23.94
C ILE A 871 -10.35 84.89 24.26
N ASN A 872 -11.06 84.41 23.24
CA ASN A 872 -12.38 83.81 23.39
C ASN A 872 -12.33 82.42 24.08
N ASN A 873 -11.21 81.71 23.95
CA ASN A 873 -11.03 80.37 24.52
C ASN A 873 -9.70 80.23 25.28
N PRO A 874 -9.57 80.83 26.48
CA PRO A 874 -8.32 80.81 27.24
C PRO A 874 -7.97 79.43 27.84
N LYS A 875 -8.83 78.41 27.65
CA LYS A 875 -8.58 77.02 28.06
C LYS A 875 -7.74 76.23 27.05
N LEU A 876 -7.49 76.77 25.85
CA LEU A 876 -6.74 76.11 24.76
C LEU A 876 -5.24 75.99 25.07
N VAL A 877 -4.73 76.77 26.02
CA VAL A 877 -3.32 76.77 26.46
C VAL A 877 -3.25 76.32 27.91
N LYS A 878 -2.26 75.47 28.24
CA LYS A 878 -1.99 75.04 29.62
C LYS A 878 -1.69 76.25 30.50
N SER A 879 -2.19 76.28 31.73
CA SER A 879 -2.03 77.42 32.64
C SER A 879 -0.57 77.87 32.85
N SER A 880 0.40 76.97 32.71
CA SER A 880 1.85 77.26 32.79
C SER A 880 2.41 78.01 31.58
N GLU A 881 1.77 77.89 30.41
CA GLU A 881 2.27 78.41 29.13
C GLU A 881 1.53 79.67 28.67
N LYS A 882 0.39 80.00 29.31
CA LYS A 882 -0.49 81.12 28.93
C LYS A 882 0.25 82.45 28.84
N GLN A 883 1.00 82.80 29.88
CA GLN A 883 1.72 84.07 29.93
C GLN A 883 2.79 84.17 28.84
N VAL A 884 3.50 83.08 28.57
CA VAL A 884 4.55 83.02 27.54
C VAL A 884 3.96 83.19 26.14
N VAL A 885 2.86 82.50 25.86
CA VAL A 885 2.15 82.59 24.57
C VAL A 885 1.53 83.97 24.39
N ALA A 886 0.90 84.54 25.42
CA ALA A 886 0.29 85.87 25.37
C ALA A 886 1.34 86.95 25.07
N VAL A 887 2.51 86.88 25.70
CA VAL A 887 3.64 87.79 25.43
C VAL A 887 4.16 87.61 24.01
N SER A 888 4.37 86.37 23.55
CA SER A 888 4.84 86.11 22.18
C SER A 888 3.86 86.62 21.11
N LEU A 889 2.55 86.48 21.33
CA LEU A 889 1.51 87.06 20.48
C LEU A 889 1.47 88.58 20.54
N GLN A 890 1.67 89.19 21.71
CA GLN A 890 1.76 90.64 21.86
C GLN A 890 2.96 91.22 21.09
N GLU A 891 4.13 90.58 21.14
CA GLU A 891 5.29 90.95 20.33
C GLU A 891 4.99 90.86 18.83
N LEU A 892 4.32 89.78 18.41
CA LEU A 892 3.95 89.57 17.02
C LEU A 892 2.92 90.61 16.55
N ILE A 893 1.91 90.92 17.37
CA ILE A 893 0.90 91.96 17.09
C ILE A 893 1.56 93.34 17.03
N THR A 894 2.50 93.64 17.92
CA THR A 894 3.26 94.92 17.89
C THR A 894 4.05 95.06 16.57
N SER A 895 4.66 93.96 16.13
CA SER A 895 5.36 93.89 14.85
C SER A 895 4.41 94.06 13.66
N CYS A 896 3.19 93.51 13.75
CA CYS A 896 2.12 93.69 12.76
C CYS A 896 1.63 95.14 12.71
N LEU A 897 1.35 95.76 13.86
CA LEU A 897 0.90 97.15 13.97
C LEU A 897 1.90 98.11 13.33
N THR A 898 3.21 97.87 13.48
CA THR A 898 4.26 98.68 12.85
C THR A 898 4.14 98.66 11.31
N THR A 899 3.91 97.49 10.72
CA THR A 899 3.70 97.34 9.27
C THR A 899 2.38 97.97 8.82
N VAL A 900 1.33 97.83 9.63
CA VAL A 900 -0.02 98.36 9.36
C VAL A 900 -0.06 99.90 9.38
N TYR A 901 0.63 100.54 10.34
CA TYR A 901 0.73 102.01 10.42
C TYR A 901 1.51 102.63 9.27
N SER A 902 2.39 101.85 8.63
CA SER A 902 3.19 102.32 7.49
C SER A 902 2.43 102.33 6.15
N ARG A 903 1.19 101.83 6.10
CA ARG A 903 0.42 101.60 4.87
C ARG A 903 -0.98 102.26 4.92
N PRO A 904 -1.51 102.78 3.79
CA PRO A 904 -2.86 103.36 3.74
C PRO A 904 -3.97 102.28 3.69
N ASN A 905 -5.19 102.61 4.16
CA ASN A 905 -6.41 101.78 4.15
C ASN A 905 -6.44 100.56 5.10
N THR A 906 -5.90 100.69 6.31
CA THR A 906 -5.84 99.58 7.29
C THR A 906 -6.61 99.83 8.59
N SER A 907 -7.49 100.84 8.66
CA SER A 907 -8.13 101.29 9.91
C SER A 907 -8.93 100.21 10.65
N GLU A 908 -9.61 99.32 9.93
CA GLU A 908 -10.36 98.21 10.55
C GLU A 908 -9.43 97.20 11.23
N LEU A 909 -8.35 96.84 10.54
CA LEU A 909 -7.35 95.89 11.03
C LEU A 909 -6.52 96.47 12.18
N ASP A 910 -6.24 97.78 12.15
CA ASP A 910 -5.65 98.53 13.25
C ASP A 910 -6.52 98.48 14.52
N THR A 911 -7.83 98.67 14.38
CA THR A 911 -8.76 98.53 15.53
C THR A 911 -8.85 97.10 16.08
N ARG A 912 -8.85 96.08 15.22
CA ARG A 912 -8.84 94.66 15.64
C ARG A 912 -7.57 94.29 16.40
N LEU A 913 -6.40 94.65 15.87
CA LEU A 913 -5.11 94.35 16.50
C LEU A 913 -4.93 95.07 17.84
N ASN A 914 -5.29 96.36 17.95
CA ASN A 914 -5.20 97.10 19.22
C ASN A 914 -6.15 96.55 20.29
N ASN A 915 -7.36 96.12 19.90
CA ASN A 915 -8.28 95.46 20.81
C ASN A 915 -7.73 94.10 21.27
N ALA A 916 -7.25 93.28 20.34
CA ALA A 916 -6.62 92.00 20.66
C ALA A 916 -5.40 92.17 21.58
N PHE A 917 -4.53 93.16 21.33
CA PHE A 917 -3.39 93.49 22.18
C PHE A 917 -3.82 93.81 23.62
N THR A 918 -4.81 94.71 23.77
CA THR A 918 -5.32 95.14 25.09
C THR A 918 -5.97 93.98 25.86
N GLN A 919 -6.68 93.08 25.18
CA GLN A 919 -7.31 91.94 25.81
C GLN A 919 -6.31 90.83 26.16
N LEU A 920 -5.27 90.62 25.34
CA LEU A 920 -4.16 89.73 25.67
C LEU A 920 -3.38 90.21 26.91
N SER A 921 -3.30 91.53 27.17
CA SER A 921 -2.65 92.04 28.39
C SER A 921 -3.42 91.74 29.68
N LYS A 922 -4.69 91.32 29.57
CA LYS A 922 -5.55 90.94 30.70
C LYS A 922 -5.51 89.43 30.99
N LEU A 923 -4.95 88.63 30.08
CA LEU A 923 -4.74 87.18 30.19
C LEU A 923 -3.37 86.89 30.77
#